data_AF-A0AAW1KUB1-F1
#
_entry.id   AF-A0AAW1KUB1-F1
#
_cell.length_a   1.000
_cell.length_b   1.000
_cell.length_c   1.000
_cell.angle_alpha   90.00
_cell.angle_beta   90.00
_cell.angle_gamma   90.00
#
_symmetry.space_group_name_H-M   'P 1'
#
loop_
_entity.id
_entity.type
_entity.pdbx_description
1 polymer ?
#
loop_
_entity_poly.entity_id
_entity_poly.type
_entity_poly.pdbx_seq_one_letter_code
_entity_poly.pdbx_strand_id
1 'polypeptide(L)'
;MLEEAESEREVDDVDLKFNLHFPPGEAGVDEGQYKKPKRKSLYGICNKAGLWEVASKFGCSSEQFGMQISLESTRVDEPEDRKETPEEVASNFTCALFDTPQDVLKGARHMAAVEISCEPRVKKHFRSIYFDNVVVSTCPTNDGKTVIDAFHQFAGVKWLRNKPFNKFDDAQWLLIQKAEEEKLLQVTIKLPEDILNKLVNDSQEKYLSCGVSKSAQLWNEQRKLILEDSIFNFILPALEKEARLLLTSRSKNRLLMEYGKRLWDKVSVAPYPRKDSDISSSDEEVAPRVMACCWGPGKPPITFVMLDSFGEIVDVLEAGSICLKPRNASDTQRKNHDLQNLSRFMTEHQPEVVVVGAVNLSCTKLKEEIYEMIFKIFEDNPRDVGHDMDGLSVKYGDESLPRLYENSHISTDQFPSQRGIVKRAVALGRYLQNPLAMVASLCGREKEILSWKLNPSESFLDADEKYVMVEQIMVDITNQVGIDLNLAANHEWLFSPLQFISGLGPRKAASLQRSLVRAGAIVSRKDLLTSHGLGRKVFISAAGFLRVRRSGLAISTNQFVDILDDTRIHPESYALAQEMAKDIYKAIIGDDNLDEDDVEMAIEHLRDKPSALKSFSVEHYAGDTDRIFKLETLYGIKLELMQGFQEWRNKYEDLNQDEEFYLISGETDDTLGEGRTVQATVRKVQPQRAICSLESGLTGMLTREDYSDDRRDSDLTEKLREGDVLTCKVKSILKNRYQVFLTCREKDVRNNGHLNVENLDPYYHEEQSSLEDEQEKARKAKELAAKRFKPRMIVHPRFQNITADEAMKFLADKDPGESIIRPSSRGPSYLTLTLKIYDGVFAHKDIIEGGKDHKDITSLLRIGKTLKIGEDIFEDLDEVMDRYIDPLVGHLKAMLNYRKFRKGTKAEVDEILRNEKQETPNRIVYGFGISHEHPGTFILTYIRSSTPHHEIVGLYPKGFKFRKRMFENIDRLVAHFQRHINDPLHESLSIQSVAAMVPMRSPAPGGSSSGGWGGSGGGDGGWRGPSDRDHSSRGGRTGRNDYRNGGHPSGTPRPPYEGGHGRGRERASYSGSRDSGRSERPNSSYGGGSRWSSDNKEGNNNNNIISNSKWETFPGAKVHNAPGEEAFPGGWGSGDWSAGGAASGGDTANSSRGSVSKSSSKGW
;
A
#
# COMPACT_ATOMS: atom_id res chain seq x y z
N MET A 1 -5.97 -20.93 33.96
CA MET A 1 -5.66 -19.83 33.01
C MET A 1 -4.76 -20.30 31.87
N LEU A 2 -3.45 -20.56 32.05
CA LEU A 2 -2.61 -21.06 30.92
C LEU A 2 -3.06 -22.44 30.40
N GLU A 3 -3.43 -23.37 31.29
CA GLU A 3 -3.96 -24.69 30.90
C GLU A 3 -5.34 -24.62 30.23
N GLU A 4 -6.06 -23.50 30.39
CA GLU A 4 -7.40 -23.29 29.81
C GLU A 4 -7.33 -22.52 28.48
N ALA A 5 -6.14 -22.03 28.09
CA ALA A 5 -5.96 -21.24 26.88
C ALA A 5 -5.92 -22.15 25.64
N GLU A 6 -6.84 -21.91 24.69
CA GLU A 6 -7.00 -22.72 23.47
C GLU A 6 -6.27 -22.10 22.27
N SER A 7 -5.81 -20.85 22.38
CA SER A 7 -5.12 -20.13 21.31
C SER A 7 -3.97 -19.27 21.82
N GLU A 8 -3.00 -18.98 20.94
CA GLU A 8 -1.86 -18.10 21.25
C GLU A 8 -2.31 -16.72 21.79
N ARG A 9 -3.43 -16.19 21.29
CA ARG A 9 -4.03 -14.94 21.76
C ARG A 9 -4.53 -15.01 23.20
N GLU A 10 -5.06 -16.16 23.61
CA GLU A 10 -5.48 -16.37 25.00
C GLU A 10 -4.27 -16.51 25.93
N VAL A 11 -3.17 -17.08 25.42
CA VAL A 11 -1.89 -17.10 26.13
C VAL A 11 -1.36 -15.67 26.33
N ASP A 12 -1.39 -14.84 25.29
CA ASP A 12 -1.00 -13.42 25.36
C ASP A 12 -1.87 -12.62 26.35
N ASP A 13 -3.17 -12.92 26.43
CA ASP A 13 -4.06 -12.28 27.39
C ASP A 13 -3.71 -12.65 28.84
N VAL A 14 -3.38 -13.92 29.09
CA VAL A 14 -2.92 -14.38 30.41
C VAL A 14 -1.58 -13.75 30.78
N ASP A 15 -0.65 -13.67 29.82
CA ASP A 15 0.63 -12.99 30.03
C ASP A 15 0.45 -11.48 30.29
N LEU A 16 -0.48 -10.82 29.60
CA LEU A 16 -0.81 -9.41 29.86
C LEU A 16 -1.31 -9.19 31.29
N LYS A 17 -2.24 -10.05 31.77
CA LYS A 17 -2.73 -10.01 33.16
C LYS A 17 -1.60 -10.27 34.16
N PHE A 18 -0.73 -11.24 33.88
CA PHE A 18 0.43 -11.53 34.72
C PHE A 18 1.38 -10.33 34.81
N ASN A 19 1.74 -9.74 33.66
CA ASN A 19 2.62 -8.57 33.58
C ASN A 19 2.04 -7.29 34.20
N LEU A 20 0.71 -7.18 34.31
CA LEU A 20 0.04 -6.08 35.00
C LEU A 20 0.34 -6.11 36.51
N HIS A 21 0.22 -7.29 37.14
CA HIS A 21 0.47 -7.47 38.57
C HIS A 21 1.96 -7.66 38.90
N PHE A 22 2.73 -8.24 37.97
CA PHE A 22 4.15 -8.55 38.12
C PHE A 22 4.96 -7.92 36.98
N PRO A 23 5.09 -6.59 36.92
CA PRO A 23 5.78 -5.93 35.82
C PRO A 23 7.27 -6.34 35.76
N PRO A 24 7.81 -6.65 34.57
CA PRO A 24 9.19 -7.09 34.42
C PRO A 24 10.14 -5.98 34.92
N GLY A 25 10.88 -6.29 35.98
CA GLY A 25 11.83 -5.39 36.64
C GLY A 25 11.41 -4.83 38.01
N GLU A 26 10.24 -5.17 38.57
CA GLU A 26 9.93 -4.96 40.00
C GLU A 26 10.02 -6.25 40.84
N ALA A 27 9.85 -7.42 40.22
CA ALA A 27 10.29 -8.68 40.80
C ALA A 27 11.83 -8.67 40.89
N GLY A 28 12.37 -8.77 42.10
CA GLY A 28 13.77 -8.47 42.44
C GLY A 28 14.82 -9.43 41.86
N VAL A 29 15.01 -9.42 40.55
CA VAL A 29 16.11 -10.11 39.86
C VAL A 29 16.60 -9.23 38.72
N ASP A 30 17.45 -8.24 39.03
CA ASP A 30 18.46 -7.71 38.10
C ASP A 30 19.40 -6.74 38.84
N GLU A 31 20.41 -7.31 39.48
CA GLU A 31 21.63 -6.59 39.86
C GLU A 31 22.49 -6.39 38.58
N GLY A 32 22.12 -5.43 37.74
CA GLY A 32 22.83 -5.11 36.50
C GLY A 32 22.87 -3.61 36.19
N GLN A 33 24.07 -3.07 35.93
CA GLN A 33 24.44 -1.64 35.96
C GLN A 33 23.89 -0.70 34.87
N TYR A 34 22.81 -1.03 34.14
CA TYR A 34 22.21 -0.08 33.19
C TYR A 34 20.68 -0.01 33.32
N LYS A 35 20.20 0.89 34.19
CA LYS A 35 18.77 1.20 34.32
C LYS A 35 18.31 2.04 33.12
N LYS A 36 17.64 1.43 32.14
CA LYS A 36 16.77 2.17 31.21
C LYS A 36 15.73 2.96 32.04
N PRO A 37 15.30 4.17 31.61
CA PRO A 37 14.28 4.91 32.33
C PRO A 37 12.98 4.08 32.40
N LYS A 38 12.63 3.62 33.60
CA LYS A 38 11.39 2.87 33.85
C LYS A 38 10.21 3.81 33.62
N ARG A 39 9.48 3.66 32.50
CA ARG A 39 8.16 4.28 32.33
C ARG A 39 7.24 3.67 33.38
N LYS A 40 6.93 4.41 34.44
CA LYS A 40 5.94 3.99 35.44
C LYS A 40 4.55 4.16 34.82
N SER A 41 3.79 3.06 34.70
CA SER A 41 2.40 3.13 34.28
C SER A 41 1.57 3.85 35.34
N LEU A 42 0.46 4.49 34.93
CA LEU A 42 -0.47 5.10 35.88
C LEU A 42 -1.00 4.06 36.87
N TYR A 43 -1.29 2.85 36.40
CA TYR A 43 -1.60 1.68 37.23
C TYR A 43 -0.55 1.44 38.33
N GLY A 44 0.73 1.38 37.96
CA GLY A 44 1.82 1.18 38.94
C GLY A 44 2.01 2.35 39.91
N ILE A 45 1.67 3.58 39.51
CA ILE A 45 1.65 4.75 40.41
C ILE A 45 0.49 4.62 41.42
N CYS A 46 -0.71 4.28 40.95
CA CYS A 46 -1.87 4.05 41.80
C CYS A 46 -1.65 2.91 42.80
N ASN A 47 -1.06 1.80 42.35
CA ASN A 47 -0.76 0.65 43.19
C ASN A 47 0.22 1.03 44.32
N LYS A 48 1.30 1.76 43.99
CA LYS A 48 2.27 2.26 44.99
C LYS A 48 1.70 3.30 45.95
N ALA A 49 0.70 4.05 45.52
CA ALA A 49 -0.02 5.01 46.36
C ALA A 49 -1.08 4.32 47.28
N GLY A 50 -1.23 3.00 47.21
CA GLY A 50 -2.19 2.26 48.05
C GLY A 50 -3.64 2.37 47.58
N LEU A 51 -3.89 2.89 46.38
CA LEU A 51 -5.26 3.08 45.86
C LEU A 51 -6.00 1.74 45.61
N TRP A 52 -5.33 0.60 45.68
CA TRP A 52 -5.92 -0.72 45.43
C TRP A 52 -6.91 -1.10 46.53
N GLU A 53 -6.72 -0.54 47.72
CA GLU A 53 -7.70 -0.62 48.80
C GLU A 53 -8.98 0.15 48.49
N VAL A 54 -8.93 1.21 47.69
CA VAL A 54 -10.13 1.93 47.23
C VAL A 54 -10.77 1.18 46.05
N ALA A 55 -9.96 0.63 45.14
CA ALA A 55 -10.46 -0.16 44.01
C ALA A 55 -11.19 -1.44 44.44
N SER A 56 -10.68 -2.16 45.44
CA SER A 56 -11.37 -3.35 45.97
C SER A 56 -12.73 -3.04 46.62
N LYS A 57 -12.96 -1.78 47.02
CA LYS A 57 -14.23 -1.33 47.61
C LYS A 57 -15.34 -1.09 46.58
N PHE A 58 -15.06 -1.13 45.27
CA PHE A 58 -16.10 -1.10 44.24
C PHE A 58 -16.97 -2.36 44.23
N GLY A 59 -16.56 -3.45 44.90
CA GLY A 59 -17.42 -4.59 45.25
C GLY A 59 -17.47 -5.75 44.26
N CYS A 60 -16.84 -5.64 43.09
CA CYS A 60 -16.72 -6.75 42.12
C CYS A 60 -15.30 -6.80 41.56
N SER A 61 -14.61 -7.93 41.74
CA SER A 61 -13.28 -8.17 41.16
C SER A 61 -13.37 -8.45 39.65
N SER A 62 -12.26 -8.23 38.92
CA SER A 62 -12.21 -8.51 37.48
C SER A 62 -12.53 -9.98 37.16
N GLU A 63 -12.08 -10.91 38.01
CA GLU A 63 -12.32 -12.35 37.87
C GLU A 63 -13.79 -12.72 38.09
N GLN A 64 -14.43 -12.16 39.13
CA GLN A 64 -15.86 -12.35 39.37
C GLN A 64 -16.71 -11.82 38.22
N PHE A 65 -16.38 -10.63 37.70
CA PHE A 65 -17.04 -10.08 36.53
C PHE A 65 -16.84 -10.97 35.29
N GLY A 66 -15.62 -11.47 35.07
CA GLY A 66 -15.29 -12.42 34.01
C GLY A 66 -16.12 -13.72 34.08
N MET A 67 -16.32 -14.29 35.26
CA MET A 67 -17.17 -15.49 35.45
C MET A 67 -18.66 -15.20 35.23
N GLN A 68 -19.13 -14.01 35.62
CA GLN A 68 -20.54 -13.62 35.46
C GLN A 68 -20.90 -13.35 34.00
N ILE A 69 -19.97 -12.76 33.23
CA ILE A 69 -20.19 -12.47 31.81
C ILE A 69 -20.01 -13.71 30.92
N SER A 70 -19.14 -14.65 31.31
CA SER A 70 -19.00 -15.95 30.62
C SER A 70 -20.15 -16.93 30.90
N LEU A 71 -21.06 -16.61 31.83
CA LEU A 71 -22.17 -17.46 32.29
C LEU A 71 -21.73 -18.84 32.84
N GLU A 72 -20.44 -19.00 33.19
CA GLU A 72 -19.86 -20.26 33.69
C GLU A 72 -20.21 -20.52 35.17
N SER A 73 -20.72 -19.52 35.89
CA SER A 73 -21.16 -19.66 37.28
C SER A 73 -22.53 -19.00 37.51
N THR A 74 -23.34 -19.62 38.38
CA THR A 74 -24.61 -19.04 38.86
C THR A 74 -24.29 -17.85 39.76
N ARG A 75 -24.90 -16.67 39.50
CA ARG A 75 -24.76 -15.39 40.24
C ARG A 75 -23.99 -15.52 41.56
N VAL A 76 -22.67 -15.36 41.51
CA VAL A 76 -21.83 -15.21 42.71
C VAL A 76 -22.08 -13.81 43.24
N ASP A 77 -22.47 -13.73 44.52
CA ASP A 77 -22.74 -12.59 45.42
C ASP A 77 -22.92 -11.19 44.78
N GLU A 78 -24.07 -10.57 45.01
CA GLU A 78 -24.32 -9.16 44.62
C GLU A 78 -23.23 -8.25 45.22
N PRO A 79 -22.75 -7.23 44.47
CA PRO A 79 -21.72 -6.32 44.96
C PRO A 79 -22.16 -5.69 46.29
N GLU A 80 -21.43 -5.92 47.38
CA GLU A 80 -21.79 -5.37 48.69
C GLU A 80 -21.75 -3.84 48.67
N ASP A 81 -22.92 -3.20 48.81
CA ASP A 81 -23.00 -1.75 48.88
C ASP A 81 -22.73 -1.25 50.30
N ARG A 82 -21.67 -0.46 50.45
CA ARG A 82 -21.29 0.14 51.73
C ARG A 82 -22.20 1.31 52.11
N LYS A 83 -22.34 1.54 53.42
CA LYS A 83 -23.10 2.66 53.98
C LYS A 83 -22.43 4.02 53.77
N GLU A 84 -21.09 4.03 53.69
CA GLU A 84 -20.26 5.22 53.46
C GLU A 84 -20.25 5.61 51.96
N THR A 85 -20.22 6.91 51.68
CA THR A 85 -20.19 7.41 50.30
C THR A 85 -18.80 7.23 49.65
N PRO A 86 -18.69 7.15 48.32
CA PRO A 86 -17.39 7.02 47.64
C PRO A 86 -16.40 8.13 48.00
N GLU A 87 -16.87 9.36 48.20
CA GLU A 87 -16.03 10.52 48.54
C GLU A 87 -15.49 10.45 49.97
N GLU A 88 -16.28 9.95 50.93
CA GLU A 88 -15.85 9.71 52.31
C GLU A 88 -14.73 8.68 52.36
N VAL A 89 -14.87 7.59 51.60
CA VAL A 89 -13.85 6.54 51.51
C VAL A 89 -12.58 7.09 50.86
N ALA A 90 -12.70 7.87 49.79
CA ALA A 90 -11.56 8.43 49.07
C ALA A 90 -10.80 9.50 49.86
N SER A 91 -11.48 10.25 50.74
CA SER A 91 -10.85 11.26 51.60
C SER A 91 -9.74 10.68 52.49
N ASN A 92 -9.88 9.42 52.88
CA ASN A 92 -8.90 8.71 53.71
C ASN A 92 -7.59 8.33 52.97
N PHE A 93 -7.55 8.46 51.64
CA PHE A 93 -6.42 8.03 50.78
C PHE A 93 -5.80 9.19 49.99
N THR A 94 -6.02 10.43 50.43
CA THR A 94 -5.37 11.61 49.83
C THR A 94 -3.87 11.62 50.11
N CYS A 95 -3.06 11.99 49.12
CA CYS A 95 -1.60 12.06 49.24
C CYS A 95 -1.05 13.15 48.32
N ALA A 96 0.26 13.46 48.41
CA ALA A 96 0.89 14.52 47.60
C ALA A 96 0.84 14.29 46.07
N LEU A 97 0.41 13.11 45.60
CA LEU A 97 0.17 12.81 44.18
C LEU A 97 -1.32 12.87 43.80
N PHE A 98 -2.21 12.81 44.79
CA PHE A 98 -3.66 12.80 44.65
C PHE A 98 -4.25 13.71 45.74
N ASP A 99 -4.26 15.01 45.46
CA ASP A 99 -4.56 16.06 46.46
C ASP A 99 -6.05 16.12 46.81
N THR A 100 -6.93 15.72 45.89
CA THR A 100 -8.39 15.74 46.10
C THR A 100 -8.99 14.34 46.17
N PRO A 101 -10.10 14.14 46.93
CA PRO A 101 -10.83 12.87 46.93
C PRO A 101 -11.29 12.43 45.53
N GLN A 102 -11.55 13.39 44.64
CA GLN A 102 -11.92 13.10 43.25
C GLN A 102 -10.75 12.54 42.44
N ASP A 103 -9.52 13.02 42.67
CA ASP A 103 -8.31 12.49 42.04
C ASP A 103 -8.02 11.06 42.50
N VAL A 104 -8.22 10.78 43.78
CA VAL A 104 -8.13 9.43 44.38
C VAL A 104 -9.15 8.49 43.71
N LEU A 105 -10.42 8.91 43.59
CA LEU A 105 -11.45 8.13 42.90
C LEU A 105 -11.10 7.91 41.43
N LYS A 106 -10.61 8.93 40.73
CA LYS A 106 -10.19 8.80 39.32
C LYS A 106 -9.05 7.80 39.16
N GLY A 107 -8.05 7.85 40.06
CA GLY A 107 -6.93 6.90 40.07
C GLY A 107 -7.38 5.46 40.38
N ALA A 108 -8.29 5.28 41.34
CA ALA A 108 -8.86 3.97 41.68
C ALA A 108 -9.75 3.41 40.56
N ARG A 109 -10.57 4.24 39.90
CA ARG A 109 -11.39 3.84 38.75
C ARG A 109 -10.53 3.38 37.58
N HIS A 110 -9.48 4.14 37.25
CA HIS A 110 -8.54 3.77 36.19
C HIS A 110 -7.92 2.40 36.47
N MET A 111 -7.56 2.13 37.72
CA MET A 111 -6.97 0.85 38.11
C MET A 111 -7.95 -0.32 37.92
N ALA A 112 -9.19 -0.17 38.38
CA ALA A 112 -10.24 -1.16 38.18
C ALA A 112 -10.57 -1.37 36.69
N ALA A 113 -10.60 -0.29 35.89
CA ALA A 113 -10.84 -0.36 34.45
C ALA A 113 -9.73 -1.14 33.72
N VAL A 114 -8.46 -0.90 34.09
CA VAL A 114 -7.31 -1.64 33.54
C VAL A 114 -7.34 -3.11 33.94
N GLU A 115 -7.66 -3.44 35.19
CA GLU A 115 -7.80 -4.82 35.67
C GLU A 115 -8.89 -5.58 34.90
N ILE A 116 -10.07 -4.98 34.75
CA ILE A 116 -11.17 -5.56 33.95
C ILE A 116 -10.73 -5.76 32.50
N SER A 117 -10.05 -4.77 31.91
CA SER A 117 -9.60 -4.85 30.52
C SER A 117 -8.54 -5.92 30.27
N CYS A 118 -7.75 -6.27 31.30
CA CYS A 118 -6.70 -7.30 31.20
C CYS A 118 -7.22 -8.70 31.52
N GLU A 119 -8.45 -8.86 31.99
CA GLU A 119 -9.02 -10.15 32.35
C GLU A 119 -9.27 -11.03 31.10
N PRO A 120 -8.63 -12.23 30.99
CA PRO A 120 -8.75 -13.07 29.81
C PRO A 120 -10.19 -13.49 29.47
N ARG A 121 -11.02 -13.80 30.48
CA ARG A 121 -12.42 -14.21 30.28
C ARG A 121 -13.29 -13.08 29.72
N VAL A 122 -13.10 -11.86 30.25
CA VAL A 122 -13.77 -10.66 29.75
C VAL A 122 -13.35 -10.42 28.31
N LYS A 123 -12.05 -10.42 28.03
CA LYS A 123 -11.54 -10.28 26.66
C LYS A 123 -12.07 -11.34 25.71
N LYS A 124 -12.07 -12.63 26.09
CA LYS A 124 -12.60 -13.73 25.27
C LYS A 124 -14.07 -13.48 24.88
N HIS A 125 -14.90 -13.08 25.84
CA HIS A 125 -16.31 -12.76 25.60
C HIS A 125 -16.49 -11.56 24.66
N PHE A 126 -15.83 -10.44 24.96
CA PHE A 126 -15.89 -9.23 24.13
C PHE A 126 -15.33 -9.49 22.73
N ARG A 127 -14.24 -10.26 22.61
CA ARG A 127 -13.59 -10.65 21.36
C ARG A 127 -14.55 -11.43 20.46
N SER A 128 -15.27 -12.41 20.99
CA SER A 128 -16.26 -13.19 20.21
C SER A 128 -17.32 -12.28 19.61
N ILE A 129 -17.97 -11.46 20.44
CA ILE A 129 -19.04 -10.55 20.00
C ILE A 129 -18.49 -9.51 19.02
N TYR A 130 -17.28 -9.01 19.26
CA TYR A 130 -16.63 -8.02 18.42
C TYR A 130 -16.38 -8.58 17.01
N PHE A 131 -15.68 -9.72 16.89
CA PHE A 131 -15.33 -10.26 15.58
C PHE A 131 -16.51 -10.80 14.77
N ASP A 132 -17.60 -11.19 15.42
CA ASP A 132 -18.83 -11.62 14.75
C ASP A 132 -19.57 -10.44 14.08
N ASN A 133 -19.43 -9.22 14.61
CA ASN A 133 -20.28 -8.08 14.26
C ASN A 133 -19.54 -6.82 13.81
N VAL A 134 -18.20 -6.80 13.90
CA VAL A 134 -17.41 -5.61 13.57
C VAL A 134 -17.49 -5.31 12.08
N VAL A 135 -17.65 -4.02 11.78
CA VAL A 135 -17.75 -3.51 10.42
C VAL A 135 -16.64 -2.50 10.13
N VAL A 136 -16.16 -2.52 8.89
CA VAL A 136 -15.13 -1.63 8.36
C VAL A 136 -15.78 -0.66 7.38
N SER A 137 -15.51 0.62 7.53
CA SER A 137 -15.94 1.66 6.60
C SER A 137 -14.77 2.56 6.21
N THR A 138 -14.79 3.05 4.97
CA THR A 138 -13.77 3.92 4.39
C THR A 138 -14.41 5.22 3.90
N CYS A 139 -13.75 6.34 4.17
CA CYS A 139 -14.20 7.65 3.71
C CYS A 139 -13.00 8.42 3.13
N PRO A 140 -13.11 9.03 1.94
CA PRO A 140 -12.00 9.75 1.35
C PRO A 140 -11.76 11.10 2.04
N THR A 141 -10.49 11.42 2.26
CA THR A 141 -10.05 12.74 2.73
C THR A 141 -10.24 13.77 1.62
N ASN A 142 -10.06 15.06 1.91
CA ASN A 142 -10.15 16.11 0.88
C ASN A 142 -9.18 15.84 -0.28
N ASP A 143 -7.98 15.36 0.02
CA ASP A 143 -6.98 15.02 -0.98
C ASP A 143 -7.39 13.74 -1.73
N GLY A 144 -7.84 12.70 -1.01
CA GLY A 144 -8.36 11.47 -1.62
C GLY A 144 -9.56 11.68 -2.55
N LYS A 145 -10.41 12.68 -2.30
CA LYS A 145 -11.51 13.05 -3.21
C LYS A 145 -10.99 13.56 -4.57
N THR A 146 -9.84 14.23 -4.57
CA THR A 146 -9.24 14.80 -5.79
C THR A 146 -8.28 13.86 -6.51
N VAL A 147 -7.50 13.08 -5.76
CA VAL A 147 -6.45 12.18 -6.29
C VAL A 147 -7.02 10.83 -6.73
N ILE A 148 -7.97 10.27 -5.98
CA ILE A 148 -8.58 8.99 -6.31
C ILE A 148 -9.66 9.23 -7.37
N ASP A 149 -9.25 9.15 -8.64
CA ASP A 149 -10.15 9.09 -9.78
C ASP A 149 -10.79 7.69 -9.94
N ALA A 150 -11.60 7.50 -10.98
CA ALA A 150 -12.29 6.23 -11.23
C ALA A 150 -11.33 5.08 -11.61
N PHE A 151 -10.09 5.38 -12.01
CA PHE A 151 -9.12 4.40 -12.52
C PHE A 151 -7.92 4.20 -11.60
N HIS A 152 -7.85 4.96 -10.51
CA HIS A 152 -6.83 4.82 -9.48
C HIS A 152 -6.92 3.44 -8.83
N GLN A 153 -5.77 2.90 -8.41
CA GLN A 153 -5.68 1.61 -7.69
C GLN A 153 -6.56 1.53 -6.42
N PHE A 154 -6.98 2.68 -5.87
CA PHE A 154 -7.81 2.78 -4.66
C PHE A 154 -9.28 3.08 -4.95
N ALA A 155 -9.67 3.18 -6.23
CA ALA A 155 -11.03 3.55 -6.62
C ALA A 155 -12.06 2.59 -6.03
N GLY A 156 -11.81 1.27 -6.11
CA GLY A 156 -12.72 0.24 -5.60
C GLY A 156 -12.88 0.20 -4.08
N VAL A 157 -12.00 0.86 -3.33
CA VAL A 157 -12.04 0.90 -1.84
C VAL A 157 -12.36 2.29 -1.30
N LYS A 158 -12.71 3.24 -2.17
CA LYS A 158 -12.91 4.65 -1.80
C LYS A 158 -14.11 4.87 -0.89
N TRP A 159 -15.19 4.09 -1.08
CA TRP A 159 -16.50 4.32 -0.46
C TRP A 159 -17.14 3.05 0.11
N LEU A 160 -16.37 2.22 0.80
CA LEU A 160 -16.91 1.05 1.51
C LEU A 160 -17.68 1.50 2.76
N ARG A 161 -18.93 1.04 2.93
CA ARG A 161 -19.72 1.28 4.14
C ARG A 161 -20.13 -0.02 4.82
N ASN A 162 -19.87 -0.08 6.12
CA ASN A 162 -20.27 -1.15 7.02
C ASN A 162 -19.96 -2.56 6.48
N LYS A 163 -18.83 -2.74 5.80
CA LYS A 163 -18.42 -4.06 5.30
C LYS A 163 -18.06 -4.95 6.50
N PRO A 164 -18.71 -6.12 6.69
CA PRO A 164 -18.40 -7.00 7.80
C PRO A 164 -16.96 -7.53 7.72
N PHE A 165 -16.33 -7.69 8.89
CA PHE A 165 -14.97 -8.22 9.01
C PHE A 165 -14.76 -9.57 8.32
N ASN A 166 -15.75 -10.47 8.43
CA ASN A 166 -15.70 -11.80 7.82
C ASN A 166 -15.92 -11.82 6.29
N LYS A 167 -16.10 -10.66 5.64
CA LYS A 167 -16.25 -10.53 4.18
C LYS A 167 -14.99 -10.03 3.48
N PHE A 168 -13.90 -9.85 4.22
CA PHE A 168 -12.57 -9.55 3.67
C PHE A 168 -11.84 -10.87 3.36
N ASP A 169 -12.18 -11.46 2.22
CA ASP A 169 -11.58 -12.72 1.74
C ASP A 169 -10.43 -12.49 0.74
N ASP A 170 -10.18 -11.23 0.36
CA ASP A 170 -9.27 -10.81 -0.71
C ASP A 170 -8.14 -9.89 -0.19
N ALA A 171 -7.28 -9.45 -1.11
CA ALA A 171 -6.19 -8.51 -0.83
C ALA A 171 -6.67 -7.05 -0.65
N GLN A 172 -7.99 -6.79 -0.65
CA GLN A 172 -8.58 -5.45 -0.62
C GLN A 172 -8.16 -4.64 0.62
N TRP A 173 -8.01 -5.30 1.78
CA TRP A 173 -7.56 -4.64 3.01
C TRP A 173 -6.18 -4.00 2.87
N LEU A 174 -5.26 -4.61 2.11
CA LEU A 174 -3.91 -4.06 1.90
C LEU A 174 -3.96 -2.74 1.10
N LEU A 175 -4.91 -2.61 0.17
CA LEU A 175 -5.17 -1.36 -0.55
C LEU A 175 -5.72 -0.28 0.38
N ILE A 176 -6.65 -0.65 1.28
CA ILE A 176 -7.21 0.25 2.29
C ILE A 176 -6.11 0.76 3.21
N GLN A 177 -5.27 -0.14 3.72
CA GLN A 177 -4.16 0.19 4.61
C GLN A 177 -3.17 1.16 3.92
N LYS A 178 -2.80 0.90 2.66
CA LYS A 178 -1.91 1.80 1.89
C LYS A 178 -2.53 3.17 1.66
N ALA A 179 -3.81 3.22 1.33
CA ALA A 179 -4.52 4.48 1.12
C ALA A 179 -4.66 5.29 2.41
N GLU A 180 -4.76 4.63 3.58
CA GLU A 180 -4.70 5.26 4.91
C GLU A 180 -3.30 5.81 5.21
N GLU A 181 -2.24 5.04 4.92
CA GLU A 181 -0.84 5.45 5.07
C GLU A 181 -0.49 6.67 4.18
N GLU A 182 -1.02 6.70 2.96
CA GLU A 182 -0.93 7.84 2.03
C GLU A 182 -1.86 9.02 2.39
N LYS A 183 -2.66 8.89 3.46
CA LYS A 183 -3.63 9.91 3.95
C LYS A 183 -4.73 10.27 2.95
N LEU A 184 -5.02 9.39 1.99
CA LEU A 184 -6.06 9.56 0.99
C LEU A 184 -7.42 9.07 1.51
N LEU A 185 -7.42 8.04 2.37
CA LEU A 185 -8.62 7.50 3.00
C LEU A 185 -8.53 7.58 4.52
N GLN A 186 -9.67 7.74 5.16
CA GLN A 186 -9.87 7.54 6.59
C GLN A 186 -10.60 6.21 6.78
N VAL A 187 -10.04 5.34 7.62
CA VAL A 187 -10.59 4.01 7.91
C VAL A 187 -11.22 4.02 9.29
N THR A 188 -12.41 3.46 9.39
CA THR A 188 -13.12 3.29 10.67
C THR A 188 -13.51 1.84 10.84
N ILE A 189 -13.08 1.23 11.95
CA ILE A 189 -13.47 -0.11 12.35
C ILE A 189 -14.28 0.07 13.63
N LYS A 190 -15.56 -0.23 13.59
CA LYS A 190 -16.45 -0.04 14.74
C LYS A 190 -17.49 -1.13 14.82
N LEU A 191 -18.01 -1.31 16.03
CA LEU A 191 -19.24 -2.06 16.23
C LEU A 191 -20.45 -1.21 15.84
N PRO A 192 -21.48 -1.80 15.22
CA PRO A 192 -22.78 -1.15 15.07
C PRO A 192 -23.33 -0.68 16.42
N GLU A 193 -23.93 0.51 16.45
CA GLU A 193 -24.37 1.16 17.69
C GLU A 193 -25.39 0.31 18.47
N ASP A 194 -26.29 -0.40 17.78
CA ASP A 194 -27.28 -1.27 18.39
C ASP A 194 -26.64 -2.40 19.22
N ILE A 195 -25.59 -3.01 18.67
CA ILE A 195 -24.88 -4.13 19.29
C ILE A 195 -24.00 -3.64 20.42
N LEU A 196 -23.33 -2.49 20.23
CA LEU A 196 -22.53 -1.86 21.27
C LEU A 196 -23.39 -1.47 22.47
N ASN A 197 -24.55 -0.86 22.24
CA ASN A 197 -25.48 -0.49 23.31
C ASN A 197 -25.98 -1.72 24.05
N LYS A 198 -26.30 -2.81 23.33
CA LYS A 198 -26.66 -4.09 23.95
C LYS A 198 -25.53 -4.65 24.82
N LEU A 199 -24.30 -4.66 24.31
CA LEU A 199 -23.12 -5.15 25.03
C LEU A 199 -22.83 -4.34 26.30
N VAL A 200 -22.98 -3.01 26.23
CA VAL A 200 -22.85 -2.13 27.40
C VAL A 200 -23.96 -2.39 28.41
N ASN A 201 -25.22 -2.55 27.96
CA ASN A 201 -26.35 -2.85 28.84
C ASN A 201 -26.19 -4.22 29.53
N ASP A 202 -25.79 -5.25 28.79
CA ASP A 202 -25.55 -6.60 29.31
C ASP A 202 -24.42 -6.56 30.36
N SER A 203 -23.35 -5.80 30.10
CA SER A 203 -22.24 -5.60 31.04
C SER A 203 -22.66 -4.85 32.31
N GLN A 204 -23.51 -3.81 32.16
CA GLN A 204 -24.06 -3.06 33.28
C GLN A 204 -24.97 -3.91 34.16
N GLU A 205 -25.80 -4.78 33.57
CA GLU A 205 -26.67 -5.69 34.32
C GLU A 205 -25.88 -6.65 35.22
N LYS A 206 -24.69 -7.09 34.78
CA LYS A 206 -23.84 -8.01 35.56
C LYS A 206 -22.95 -7.31 36.59
N TYR A 207 -22.48 -6.09 36.31
CA TYR A 207 -21.51 -5.40 37.18
C TYR A 207 -22.13 -4.49 38.25
N LEU A 208 -23.34 -3.97 38.01
CA LEU A 208 -23.99 -3.02 38.93
C LEU A 208 -24.73 -3.73 40.07
N SER A 209 -24.83 -3.06 41.21
CA SER A 209 -25.65 -3.54 42.33
C SER A 209 -27.13 -3.18 42.13
N CYS A 210 -28.02 -4.05 42.60
CA CYS A 210 -29.47 -3.84 42.69
C CYS A 210 -29.89 -2.87 43.81
N GLY A 211 -28.95 -2.37 44.63
CA GLY A 211 -29.22 -1.51 45.78
C GLY A 211 -29.89 -0.19 45.42
N VAL A 212 -30.96 0.18 46.15
CA VAL A 212 -31.74 1.42 45.95
C VAL A 212 -31.32 2.57 46.88
N SER A 213 -30.33 2.37 47.75
CA SER A 213 -29.88 3.40 48.69
C SER A 213 -29.13 4.55 47.99
N LYS A 214 -29.13 5.75 48.57
CA LYS A 214 -28.37 6.89 48.02
C LYS A 214 -26.87 6.59 47.89
N SER A 215 -26.30 5.87 48.85
CA SER A 215 -24.90 5.42 48.78
C SER A 215 -24.68 4.44 47.62
N ALA A 216 -25.56 3.44 47.48
CA ALA A 216 -25.50 2.45 46.40
C ALA A 216 -25.60 3.12 45.01
N GLN A 217 -26.43 4.14 44.85
CA GLN A 217 -26.53 4.91 43.61
C GLN A 217 -25.21 5.62 43.27
N LEU A 218 -24.57 6.28 44.25
CA LEU A 218 -23.29 6.95 44.05
C LEU A 218 -22.15 5.96 43.72
N TRP A 219 -22.14 4.78 44.35
CA TRP A 219 -21.20 3.71 43.99
C TRP A 219 -21.47 3.15 42.59
N ASN A 220 -22.74 2.96 42.21
CA ASN A 220 -23.13 2.54 40.86
C ASN A 220 -22.75 3.55 39.79
N GLU A 221 -22.80 4.87 40.07
CA GLU A 221 -22.27 5.90 39.17
C GLU A 221 -20.76 5.72 38.93
N GLN A 222 -19.99 5.41 39.97
CA GLN A 222 -18.56 5.12 39.80
C GLN A 222 -18.33 3.83 39.01
N ARG A 223 -19.10 2.77 39.26
CA ARG A 223 -19.03 1.49 38.52
C ARG A 223 -19.37 1.66 37.03
N LYS A 224 -20.37 2.49 36.69
CA LYS A 224 -20.69 2.82 35.30
C LYS A 224 -19.51 3.50 34.60
N LEU A 225 -18.89 4.47 35.26
CA LEU A 225 -17.70 5.14 34.72
C LEU A 225 -16.50 4.20 34.57
N ILE A 226 -16.35 3.20 35.45
CA ILE A 226 -15.32 2.15 35.30
C ILE A 226 -15.58 1.30 34.05
N LEU A 227 -16.82 0.87 33.83
CA LEU A 227 -17.20 0.11 32.63
C LEU A 227 -17.05 0.91 31.35
N GLU A 228 -17.45 2.19 31.37
CA GLU A 228 -17.25 3.07 30.23
C GLU A 228 -15.76 3.24 29.91
N ASP A 229 -14.92 3.49 30.92
CA ASP A 229 -13.47 3.60 30.73
C ASP A 229 -12.87 2.27 30.23
N SER A 230 -13.26 1.13 30.82
CA SER A 230 -12.75 -0.20 30.44
C SER A 230 -13.12 -0.58 29.00
N ILE A 231 -14.37 -0.37 28.60
CA ILE A 231 -14.87 -0.73 27.26
C ILE A 231 -14.31 0.23 26.21
N PHE A 232 -14.49 1.54 26.38
CA PHE A 232 -14.19 2.51 25.32
C PHE A 232 -12.71 2.89 25.22
N ASN A 233 -11.97 2.95 26.34
CA ASN A 233 -10.58 3.40 26.32
C ASN A 233 -9.55 2.26 26.31
N PHE A 234 -9.94 1.04 26.69
CA PHE A 234 -9.02 -0.11 26.73
C PHE A 234 -9.43 -1.27 25.82
N ILE A 235 -10.61 -1.87 26.02
CA ILE A 235 -11.01 -3.10 25.31
C ILE A 235 -11.25 -2.84 23.82
N LEU A 236 -12.09 -1.87 23.44
CA LEU A 236 -12.40 -1.60 22.03
C LEU A 236 -11.16 -1.17 21.23
N PRO A 237 -10.28 -0.25 21.70
CA PRO A 237 -9.06 0.08 20.98
C PRO A 237 -8.08 -1.09 20.85
N ALA A 238 -8.01 -1.97 21.87
CA ALA A 238 -7.19 -3.18 21.79
C ALA A 238 -7.73 -4.17 20.75
N LEU A 239 -9.05 -4.40 20.72
CA LEU A 239 -9.71 -5.26 19.74
C LEU A 239 -9.68 -4.68 18.33
N GLU A 240 -9.76 -3.35 18.18
CA GLU A 240 -9.56 -2.68 16.89
C GLU A 240 -8.14 -2.94 16.37
N LYS A 241 -7.12 -2.78 17.22
CA LYS A 241 -5.74 -3.08 16.84
C LYS A 241 -5.55 -4.55 16.48
N GLU A 242 -6.15 -5.46 17.25
CA GLU A 242 -6.16 -6.90 16.94
C GLU A 242 -6.82 -7.18 15.58
N ALA A 243 -7.96 -6.55 15.30
CA ALA A 243 -8.67 -6.71 14.04
C ALA A 243 -7.85 -6.22 12.84
N ARG A 244 -7.15 -5.08 12.96
CA ARG A 244 -6.25 -4.59 11.91
C ARG A 244 -5.13 -5.60 11.62
N LEU A 245 -4.50 -6.16 12.66
CA LEU A 245 -3.44 -7.16 12.51
C LEU A 245 -3.94 -8.44 11.84
N LEU A 246 -5.12 -8.93 12.23
CA LEU A 246 -5.72 -10.12 11.62
C LEU A 246 -6.10 -9.91 10.17
N LEU A 247 -6.67 -8.75 9.82
CA LEU A 247 -6.98 -8.42 8.42
C LEU A 247 -5.70 -8.34 7.59
N THR A 248 -4.65 -7.69 8.10
CA THR A 248 -3.36 -7.61 7.40
C THR A 248 -2.76 -9.00 7.20
N SER A 249 -2.75 -9.86 8.23
CA SER A 249 -2.25 -11.24 8.11
C SER A 249 -3.07 -12.08 7.12
N ARG A 250 -4.40 -12.04 7.20
CA ARG A 250 -5.29 -12.78 6.28
C ARG A 250 -5.14 -12.31 4.84
N SER A 251 -5.14 -11.01 4.59
CA SER A 251 -5.00 -10.46 3.24
C SER A 251 -3.60 -10.69 2.67
N LYS A 252 -2.54 -10.62 3.48
CA LYS A 252 -1.18 -11.04 3.05
C LYS A 252 -1.15 -12.52 2.67
N ASN A 253 -1.70 -13.42 3.51
CA ASN A 253 -1.77 -14.85 3.21
C ASN A 253 -2.57 -15.12 1.93
N ARG A 254 -3.69 -14.43 1.73
CA ARG A 254 -4.48 -14.54 0.50
C ARG A 254 -3.69 -14.10 -0.73
N LEU A 255 -3.05 -12.94 -0.65
CA LEU A 255 -2.21 -12.42 -1.72
C LEU A 255 -1.04 -13.37 -2.02
N LEU A 256 -0.45 -13.97 -0.99
CA LEU A 256 0.62 -14.96 -1.12
C LEU A 256 0.13 -16.23 -1.85
N MET A 257 -1.08 -16.69 -1.56
CA MET A 257 -1.71 -17.82 -2.28
C MET A 257 -2.00 -17.47 -3.74
N GLU A 258 -2.42 -16.24 -4.04
CA GLU A 258 -2.65 -15.78 -5.42
C GLU A 258 -1.32 -15.65 -6.19
N TYR A 259 -0.29 -15.10 -5.56
CA TYR A 259 1.08 -15.08 -6.10
C TYR A 259 1.58 -16.51 -6.38
N GLY A 260 1.38 -17.40 -5.41
CA GLY A 260 1.75 -18.81 -5.54
C GLY A 260 1.01 -19.51 -6.67
N LYS A 261 -0.29 -19.27 -6.82
CA LYS A 261 -1.07 -19.81 -7.94
C LYS A 261 -0.53 -19.35 -9.29
N ARG A 262 -0.20 -18.07 -9.45
CA ARG A 262 0.39 -17.53 -10.70
C ARG A 262 1.72 -18.19 -11.02
N LEU A 263 2.57 -18.44 -10.02
CA LEU A 263 3.82 -19.16 -10.20
C LEU A 263 3.56 -20.61 -10.58
N TRP A 264 2.67 -21.30 -9.86
CA TRP A 264 2.27 -22.68 -10.14
C TRP A 264 1.80 -22.83 -11.59
N ASP A 265 0.90 -21.96 -12.06
CA ASP A 265 0.36 -22.00 -13.43
C ASP A 265 1.45 -21.87 -14.50
N LYS A 266 2.55 -21.15 -14.21
CA LYS A 266 3.70 -21.01 -15.13
C LYS A 266 4.66 -22.19 -15.08
N VAL A 267 4.92 -22.75 -13.90
CA VAL A 267 5.91 -23.84 -13.71
C VAL A 267 5.30 -25.21 -14.00
N SER A 268 4.00 -25.41 -13.72
CA SER A 268 3.23 -26.65 -13.90
C SER A 268 2.83 -26.96 -15.34
N VAL A 269 3.49 -26.33 -16.30
CA VAL A 269 3.34 -26.61 -17.72
C VAL A 269 4.30 -27.73 -18.12
N ALA A 270 3.77 -28.72 -18.82
CA ALA A 270 4.55 -29.79 -19.42
C ALA A 270 5.41 -29.26 -20.59
N PRO A 271 6.52 -29.94 -20.94
CA PRO A 271 7.28 -29.67 -22.15
C PRO A 271 6.38 -29.62 -23.38
N TYR A 272 6.74 -28.79 -24.36
CA TYR A 272 6.00 -28.74 -25.62
C TYR A 272 6.00 -30.10 -26.31
N PRO A 273 4.83 -30.66 -26.70
CA PRO A 273 4.74 -32.00 -27.25
C PRO A 273 5.26 -32.05 -28.69
N ARG A 274 5.88 -33.18 -29.08
CA ARG A 274 6.16 -33.52 -30.47
C ARG A 274 4.87 -33.96 -31.18
N LYS A 275 4.73 -33.62 -32.47
CA LYS A 275 3.50 -33.87 -33.26
C LYS A 275 3.20 -35.36 -33.52
N ASP A 276 4.22 -36.21 -33.62
CA ASP A 276 4.07 -37.63 -33.98
C ASP A 276 4.10 -38.58 -32.76
N SER A 277 3.59 -38.16 -31.60
CA SER A 277 3.47 -39.05 -30.43
C SER A 277 2.33 -40.07 -30.53
N ASP A 278 1.69 -40.20 -31.70
CA ASP A 278 0.71 -41.25 -31.95
C ASP A 278 1.43 -42.58 -32.25
N ILE A 279 1.50 -43.39 -31.20
CA ILE A 279 1.57 -44.87 -31.23
C ILE A 279 2.99 -45.46 -31.37
N SER A 280 3.46 -46.08 -30.27
CA SER A 280 4.34 -47.27 -30.23
C SER A 280 5.87 -47.17 -30.25
N SER A 281 6.48 -46.07 -29.81
CA SER A 281 7.89 -46.15 -29.35
C SER A 281 8.01 -45.70 -27.89
N SER A 282 8.27 -46.67 -27.02
CA SER A 282 8.57 -46.55 -25.60
C SER A 282 9.86 -45.79 -25.29
N ASP A 283 10.59 -45.36 -26.31
CA ASP A 283 11.92 -44.80 -26.19
C ASP A 283 11.95 -43.40 -26.78
N GLU A 284 11.75 -42.43 -25.88
CA GLU A 284 12.43 -41.13 -25.79
C GLU A 284 11.45 -39.96 -25.57
N GLU A 285 11.26 -39.59 -24.29
CA GLU A 285 10.72 -38.30 -23.85
C GLU A 285 11.71 -37.17 -24.17
N VAL A 286 12.10 -37.07 -25.43
CA VAL A 286 13.10 -36.12 -25.90
C VAL A 286 12.38 -34.85 -26.32
N ALA A 287 12.79 -33.73 -25.72
CA ALA A 287 12.19 -32.43 -25.97
C ALA A 287 12.38 -32.00 -27.45
N PRO A 288 11.52 -31.14 -27.99
CA PRO A 288 11.61 -30.73 -29.38
C PRO A 288 12.89 -29.90 -29.63
N ARG A 289 13.42 -29.98 -30.86
CA ARG A 289 14.43 -29.03 -31.34
C ARG A 289 13.80 -27.65 -31.50
N VAL A 290 14.29 -26.65 -30.77
CA VAL A 290 13.69 -25.32 -30.71
C VAL A 290 14.56 -24.28 -31.38
N MET A 291 14.00 -23.54 -32.35
CA MET A 291 14.59 -22.30 -32.82
C MET A 291 13.98 -21.12 -32.05
N ALA A 292 14.73 -20.51 -31.16
CA ALA A 292 14.31 -19.35 -30.38
C ALA A 292 14.73 -18.04 -31.05
N CYS A 293 13.82 -17.07 -31.09
CA CYS A 293 14.06 -15.76 -31.67
C CYS A 293 13.75 -14.67 -30.64
N CYS A 294 14.76 -13.86 -30.32
CA CYS A 294 14.58 -12.69 -29.46
C CYS A 294 14.91 -11.40 -30.22
N TRP A 295 14.13 -10.36 -29.93
CA TRP A 295 14.35 -9.04 -30.51
C TRP A 295 14.86 -8.02 -29.48
N GLY A 296 16.01 -7.42 -29.75
CA GLY A 296 16.48 -6.22 -29.06
C GLY A 296 16.04 -4.94 -29.79
N PRO A 297 15.47 -3.93 -29.12
CA PRO A 297 15.15 -2.66 -29.78
C PRO A 297 16.44 -1.96 -30.24
N GLY A 298 16.80 -2.13 -31.52
CA GLY A 298 17.98 -1.51 -32.13
C GLY A 298 19.22 -2.42 -32.14
N LYS A 299 20.29 -2.00 -31.46
CA LYS A 299 21.48 -2.84 -31.23
C LYS A 299 21.32 -3.46 -29.83
N PRO A 300 21.35 -4.79 -29.66
CA PRO A 300 21.75 -5.84 -30.61
C PRO A 300 20.67 -6.21 -31.65
N PRO A 301 21.07 -6.78 -32.81
CA PRO A 301 20.15 -7.22 -33.87
C PRO A 301 19.20 -8.34 -33.42
N ILE A 302 18.16 -8.61 -34.21
CA ILE A 302 17.32 -9.81 -34.05
C ILE A 302 18.24 -11.02 -34.09
N THR A 303 18.14 -11.88 -33.06
CA THR A 303 19.02 -13.03 -32.90
C THR A 303 18.18 -14.30 -32.85
N PHE A 304 18.53 -15.24 -33.71
CA PHE A 304 17.98 -16.59 -33.73
C PHE A 304 19.01 -17.54 -33.11
N VAL A 305 18.55 -18.42 -32.22
CA VAL A 305 19.37 -19.44 -31.58
C VAL A 305 18.71 -20.78 -31.84
N MET A 306 19.48 -21.72 -32.36
CA MET A 306 19.04 -23.10 -32.50
C MET A 306 19.44 -23.89 -31.26
N LEU A 307 18.46 -24.53 -30.62
CA LEU A 307 18.66 -25.45 -29.51
C LEU A 307 18.39 -26.88 -29.95
N ASP A 308 19.26 -27.79 -29.51
CA ASP A 308 19.00 -29.23 -29.61
C ASP A 308 17.90 -29.67 -28.62
N SER A 309 17.57 -30.95 -28.65
CA SER A 309 16.58 -31.53 -27.74
C SER A 309 16.98 -31.56 -26.25
N PHE A 310 18.22 -31.23 -25.92
CA PHE A 310 18.73 -31.14 -24.55
C PHE A 310 18.87 -29.68 -24.07
N GLY A 311 18.54 -28.72 -24.94
CA GLY A 311 18.64 -27.29 -24.65
C GLY A 311 20.05 -26.74 -24.76
N GLU A 312 20.96 -27.41 -25.47
CA GLU A 312 22.30 -26.89 -25.79
C GLU A 312 22.29 -26.08 -27.08
N ILE A 313 23.20 -25.12 -27.18
CA ILE A 313 23.30 -24.23 -28.34
C ILE A 313 23.97 -24.97 -29.49
N VAL A 314 23.24 -25.12 -30.59
CA VAL A 314 23.77 -25.69 -31.84
C VAL A 314 24.41 -24.60 -32.70
N ASP A 315 23.67 -23.51 -32.95
CA ASP A 315 24.11 -22.42 -33.81
C ASP A 315 23.35 -21.11 -33.53
N VAL A 316 23.91 -19.98 -33.95
CA VAL A 316 23.39 -18.62 -33.69
C VAL A 316 23.44 -17.77 -34.96
N LEU A 317 22.29 -17.18 -35.33
CA LEU A 317 22.16 -16.28 -36.48
C LEU A 317 21.73 -14.87 -36.03
N GLU A 318 22.50 -13.85 -36.42
CA GLU A 318 22.15 -12.44 -36.20
C GLU A 318 21.60 -11.82 -37.50
N ALA A 319 20.34 -11.38 -37.49
CA ALA A 319 19.61 -10.90 -38.68
C ALA A 319 18.87 -9.57 -38.41
N GLY A 320 19.61 -8.46 -38.38
CA GLY A 320 19.07 -7.16 -37.96
C GLY A 320 18.12 -6.47 -38.95
N SER A 321 18.04 -6.90 -40.20
CA SER A 321 17.35 -6.16 -41.27
C SER A 321 15.93 -6.65 -41.58
N ILE A 322 15.51 -7.79 -41.01
CA ILE A 322 14.23 -8.45 -41.35
C ILE A 322 13.02 -7.54 -41.09
N CYS A 323 12.98 -6.88 -39.92
CA CYS A 323 11.85 -6.01 -39.52
C CYS A 323 12.00 -4.55 -39.97
N LEU A 324 13.08 -4.17 -40.67
CA LEU A 324 13.30 -2.80 -41.11
C LEU A 324 12.41 -2.49 -42.32
N LYS A 325 11.70 -1.35 -42.27
CA LYS A 325 11.03 -0.80 -43.46
C LYS A 325 12.10 -0.30 -44.43
N PRO A 326 12.19 -0.84 -45.66
CA PRO A 326 13.22 -0.43 -46.61
C PRO A 326 12.98 1.04 -47.01
N ARG A 327 13.99 1.89 -46.79
CA ARG A 327 13.97 3.29 -47.26
C ARG A 327 14.69 3.42 -48.59
N ASN A 328 15.78 2.65 -48.76
CA ASN A 328 16.63 2.65 -49.93
C ASN A 328 16.81 1.24 -50.49
N ALA A 329 17.24 1.12 -51.75
CA ALA A 329 17.53 -0.18 -52.39
C ALA A 329 18.56 -1.02 -51.62
N SER A 330 19.52 -0.39 -50.95
CA SER A 330 20.49 -1.05 -50.07
C SER A 330 19.86 -1.73 -48.87
N ASP A 331 18.74 -1.21 -48.37
CA ASP A 331 18.03 -1.77 -47.21
C ASP A 331 17.23 -3.00 -47.64
N THR A 332 16.62 -2.93 -48.82
CA THR A 332 15.96 -4.08 -49.46
C THR A 332 16.95 -5.21 -49.72
N GLN A 333 18.15 -4.90 -50.21
CA GLN A 333 19.21 -5.89 -50.42
C GLN A 333 19.66 -6.56 -49.12
N ARG A 334 19.86 -5.77 -48.04
CA ARG A 334 20.21 -6.30 -46.72
C ARG A 334 19.11 -7.18 -46.14
N LYS A 335 17.85 -6.76 -46.24
CA LYS A 335 16.70 -7.57 -45.82
C LYS A 335 16.66 -8.90 -46.58
N ASN A 336 16.80 -8.89 -47.90
CA ASN A 336 16.79 -10.11 -48.70
C ASN A 336 17.96 -11.04 -48.37
N HIS A 337 19.14 -10.49 -48.08
CA HIS A 337 20.30 -11.26 -47.62
C HIS A 337 20.05 -11.94 -46.27
N ASP A 338 19.50 -11.21 -45.30
CA ASP A 338 19.17 -11.74 -43.97
C ASP A 338 18.08 -12.83 -44.07
N LEU A 339 17.07 -12.65 -44.92
CA LEU A 339 16.04 -13.67 -45.20
C LEU A 339 16.63 -14.92 -45.85
N GLN A 340 17.56 -14.78 -46.80
CA GLN A 340 18.25 -15.93 -47.40
C GLN A 340 19.10 -16.69 -46.38
N ASN A 341 19.79 -15.98 -45.48
CA ASN A 341 20.54 -16.61 -44.39
C ASN A 341 19.62 -17.34 -43.41
N LEU A 342 18.46 -16.76 -43.08
CA LEU A 342 17.44 -17.43 -42.26
C LEU A 342 16.89 -18.68 -42.94
N SER A 343 16.65 -18.64 -44.26
CA SER A 343 16.24 -19.81 -45.05
C SER A 343 17.26 -20.94 -44.91
N ARG A 344 18.54 -20.63 -45.14
CA ARG A 344 19.63 -21.59 -45.06
C ARG A 344 19.71 -22.19 -43.66
N PHE A 345 19.64 -21.35 -42.63
CA PHE A 345 19.66 -21.76 -41.23
C PHE A 345 18.52 -22.74 -40.88
N MET A 346 17.29 -22.46 -41.33
CA MET A 346 16.14 -23.36 -41.13
C MET A 346 16.29 -24.68 -41.89
N THR A 347 16.79 -24.65 -43.13
CA THR A 347 16.98 -25.86 -43.93
C THR A 347 18.10 -26.75 -43.38
N GLU A 348 19.18 -26.17 -42.86
CA GLU A 348 20.32 -26.91 -42.29
C GLU A 348 19.97 -27.56 -40.94
N HIS A 349 19.26 -26.84 -40.06
CA HIS A 349 19.03 -27.29 -38.68
C HIS A 349 17.66 -27.96 -38.43
N GLN A 350 16.70 -27.83 -39.35
CA GLN A 350 15.37 -28.44 -39.30
C GLN A 350 14.68 -28.35 -37.92
N PRO A 351 14.31 -27.13 -37.46
CA PRO A 351 13.63 -26.96 -36.18
C PRO A 351 12.23 -27.58 -36.18
N GLU A 352 11.80 -28.12 -35.03
CA GLU A 352 10.45 -28.68 -34.86
C GLU A 352 9.45 -27.60 -34.41
N VAL A 353 9.94 -26.59 -33.68
CA VAL A 353 9.15 -25.46 -33.20
C VAL A 353 9.97 -24.17 -33.21
N VAL A 354 9.33 -23.08 -33.60
CA VAL A 354 9.92 -21.73 -33.56
C VAL A 354 9.24 -20.93 -32.46
N VAL A 355 10.01 -20.40 -31.53
CA VAL A 355 9.51 -19.51 -30.46
C VAL A 355 9.98 -18.10 -30.72
N VAL A 356 9.03 -17.17 -30.85
CA VAL A 356 9.29 -15.74 -31.02
C VAL A 356 8.97 -15.02 -29.71
N GLY A 357 9.95 -14.32 -29.17
CA GLY A 357 9.74 -13.51 -27.97
C GLY A 357 8.74 -12.38 -28.21
N ALA A 358 7.66 -12.36 -27.43
CA ALA A 358 6.63 -11.34 -27.50
C ALA A 358 7.01 -10.13 -26.63
N VAL A 359 7.25 -8.98 -27.28
CA VAL A 359 7.71 -7.76 -26.60
C VAL A 359 6.99 -6.52 -27.11
N ASN A 360 6.72 -6.46 -28.42
CA ASN A 360 6.18 -5.26 -29.06
C ASN A 360 5.51 -5.62 -30.39
N LEU A 361 4.84 -4.62 -30.97
CA LEU A 361 4.09 -4.76 -32.22
C LEU A 361 4.95 -5.10 -33.45
N SER A 362 6.28 -5.02 -33.40
CA SER A 362 7.09 -5.46 -34.56
C SER A 362 7.27 -6.97 -34.61
N CYS A 363 7.07 -7.67 -33.50
CA CYS A 363 7.09 -9.13 -33.44
C CYS A 363 5.97 -9.75 -34.31
N THR A 364 4.85 -9.05 -34.52
CA THR A 364 3.77 -9.54 -35.41
C THR A 364 4.26 -9.64 -36.85
N LYS A 365 4.97 -8.61 -37.33
CA LYS A 365 5.60 -8.62 -38.65
C LYS A 365 6.70 -9.67 -38.75
N LEU A 366 7.49 -9.85 -37.69
CA LEU A 366 8.52 -10.88 -37.66
C LEU A 366 7.90 -12.28 -37.80
N LYS A 367 6.80 -12.55 -37.10
CA LYS A 367 6.04 -13.80 -37.21
C LYS A 367 5.49 -13.99 -38.63
N GLU A 368 4.90 -12.95 -39.23
CA GLU A 368 4.42 -12.98 -40.62
C GLU A 368 5.56 -13.31 -41.61
N GLU A 369 6.72 -12.65 -41.49
CA GLU A 369 7.87 -12.90 -42.37
C GLU A 369 8.43 -14.33 -42.19
N ILE A 370 8.44 -14.85 -40.95
CA ILE A 370 8.83 -16.24 -40.68
C ILE A 370 7.84 -17.21 -41.34
N TYR A 371 6.52 -16.97 -41.25
CA TYR A 371 5.54 -17.82 -41.93
C TYR A 371 5.68 -17.77 -43.46
N GLU A 372 5.89 -16.59 -44.04
CA GLU A 372 6.15 -16.47 -45.48
C GLU A 372 7.42 -17.21 -45.89
N MET A 373 8.46 -17.17 -45.06
CA MET A 373 9.71 -17.91 -45.29
C MET A 373 9.50 -19.42 -45.21
N ILE A 374 8.78 -19.90 -44.19
CA ILE A 374 8.44 -21.32 -44.06
C ILE A 374 7.68 -21.78 -45.31
N PHE A 375 6.69 -21.01 -45.76
CA PHE A 375 5.92 -21.31 -46.97
C PHE A 375 6.80 -21.38 -48.22
N LYS A 376 7.72 -20.41 -48.40
CA LYS A 376 8.69 -20.43 -49.52
C LYS A 376 9.62 -21.64 -49.49
N ILE A 377 10.10 -22.03 -48.31
CA ILE A 377 10.97 -23.21 -48.15
C ILE A 377 10.22 -24.48 -48.59
N PHE A 378 8.93 -24.59 -48.25
CA PHE A 378 8.07 -25.70 -48.68
C PHE A 378 7.78 -25.70 -50.19
N GLU A 379 7.56 -24.53 -50.79
CA GLU A 379 7.32 -24.42 -52.24
C GLU A 379 8.59 -24.67 -53.07
N ASP A 380 9.71 -24.08 -52.67
CA ASP A 380 10.95 -24.08 -53.46
C ASP A 380 11.77 -25.36 -53.29
N ASN A 381 11.82 -25.94 -52.09
CA ASN A 381 12.71 -27.05 -51.76
C ASN A 381 12.00 -28.23 -51.04
N PRO A 382 10.94 -28.84 -51.60
CA PRO A 382 10.21 -29.93 -50.95
C PRO A 382 11.03 -31.22 -50.77
N ARG A 383 12.21 -31.34 -51.41
CA ARG A 383 13.10 -32.52 -51.30
C ARG A 383 14.20 -32.38 -50.25
N ASP A 384 14.55 -31.15 -49.88
CA ASP A 384 15.64 -30.86 -48.93
C ASP A 384 15.13 -30.70 -47.49
N VAL A 385 13.81 -30.74 -47.32
CA VAL A 385 13.10 -30.56 -46.06
C VAL A 385 12.63 -31.94 -45.58
N GLY A 386 13.12 -32.40 -44.43
CA GLY A 386 12.74 -33.69 -43.84
C GLY A 386 11.27 -33.73 -43.37
N HIS A 387 10.75 -34.93 -43.10
CA HIS A 387 9.42 -35.12 -42.52
C HIS A 387 9.23 -34.35 -41.20
N ASP A 388 10.31 -34.16 -40.42
CA ASP A 388 10.33 -33.40 -39.16
C ASP A 388 9.87 -31.94 -39.28
N MET A 389 10.03 -31.33 -40.46
CA MET A 389 9.62 -29.94 -40.70
C MET A 389 8.14 -29.83 -41.05
N ASP A 390 7.48 -30.93 -41.44
CA ASP A 390 6.08 -30.94 -41.83
C ASP A 390 5.19 -30.52 -40.64
N GLY A 391 4.53 -29.37 -40.77
CA GLY A 391 3.76 -28.78 -39.67
C GLY A 391 4.57 -27.97 -38.64
N LEU A 392 5.75 -27.44 -38.99
CA LEU A 392 6.47 -26.46 -38.16
C LEU A 392 5.53 -25.37 -37.61
N SER A 393 5.49 -25.21 -36.28
CA SER A 393 4.66 -24.22 -35.61
C SER A 393 5.47 -23.03 -35.10
N VAL A 394 4.95 -21.82 -35.29
CA VAL A 394 5.52 -20.58 -34.76
C VAL A 394 4.68 -20.10 -33.57
N LYS A 395 5.26 -20.13 -32.37
CA LYS A 395 4.61 -19.76 -31.12
C LYS A 395 5.19 -18.46 -30.57
N TYR A 396 4.37 -17.68 -29.87
CA TYR A 396 4.88 -16.58 -29.06
C TYR A 396 5.29 -17.10 -27.68
N GLY A 397 6.40 -16.58 -27.15
CA GLY A 397 6.83 -16.86 -25.80
C GLY A 397 7.01 -15.59 -24.98
N ASP A 398 6.74 -15.69 -23.69
CA ASP A 398 6.93 -14.60 -22.73
C ASP A 398 8.42 -14.36 -22.48
N GLU A 399 8.91 -13.14 -22.74
CA GLU A 399 10.30 -12.76 -22.48
C GLU A 399 10.55 -12.29 -21.03
N SER A 400 9.53 -12.20 -20.17
CA SER A 400 9.67 -11.68 -18.80
C SER A 400 10.72 -12.45 -17.98
N LEU A 401 10.66 -13.79 -17.99
CA LEU A 401 11.63 -14.65 -17.32
C LEU A 401 12.99 -14.71 -18.05
N PRO A 402 13.06 -14.90 -19.39
CA PRO A 402 14.32 -14.82 -20.13
C PRO A 402 15.13 -13.53 -19.93
N ARG A 403 14.47 -12.40 -19.70
CA ARG A 403 15.13 -11.11 -19.39
C ARG A 403 15.78 -11.10 -18.01
N LEU A 404 15.21 -11.81 -17.04
CA LEU A 404 15.85 -12.00 -15.73
C LEU A 404 17.08 -12.89 -15.89
N TYR A 405 16.95 -13.97 -16.66
CA TYR A 405 18.05 -14.89 -16.94
C TYR A 405 19.21 -14.20 -17.66
N GLU A 406 18.96 -13.36 -18.66
CA GLU A 406 20.01 -12.61 -19.36
C GLU A 406 20.97 -11.86 -18.42
N ASN A 407 20.45 -11.33 -17.31
CA ASN A 407 21.19 -10.51 -16.35
C ASN A 407 21.59 -11.26 -15.07
N SER A 408 21.27 -12.55 -14.96
CA SER A 408 21.55 -13.34 -13.76
C SER A 408 23.01 -13.77 -13.66
N HIS A 409 23.45 -14.12 -12.45
CA HIS A 409 24.80 -14.66 -12.25
C HIS A 409 24.95 -16.02 -12.94
N ILE A 410 23.92 -16.87 -12.84
CA ILE A 410 23.92 -18.22 -13.41
C ILE A 410 24.10 -18.23 -14.93
N SER A 411 23.53 -17.26 -15.66
CA SER A 411 23.69 -17.17 -17.11
C SER A 411 25.10 -16.72 -17.52
N THR A 412 25.78 -15.97 -16.64
CA THR A 412 27.17 -15.57 -16.83
C THR A 412 28.12 -16.73 -16.58
N ASP A 413 27.81 -17.58 -15.60
CA ASP A 413 28.56 -18.80 -15.32
C ASP A 413 28.39 -19.85 -16.44
N GLN A 414 27.15 -20.09 -16.89
CA GLN A 414 26.85 -21.07 -17.94
C GLN A 414 27.33 -20.63 -19.33
N PHE A 415 27.22 -19.34 -19.66
CA PHE A 415 27.57 -18.81 -20.99
C PHE A 415 28.48 -17.57 -20.93
N PRO A 416 29.73 -17.68 -20.47
CA PRO A 416 30.61 -16.52 -20.30
C PRO A 416 30.94 -15.79 -21.62
N SER A 417 31.04 -16.54 -22.72
CA SER A 417 31.44 -16.02 -24.04
C SER A 417 30.29 -15.47 -24.87
N GLN A 418 29.04 -15.68 -24.46
CA GLN A 418 27.85 -15.32 -25.23
C GLN A 418 27.33 -13.93 -24.88
N ARG A 419 26.72 -13.26 -25.87
CA ARG A 419 26.07 -11.95 -25.68
C ARG A 419 24.76 -12.12 -24.88
N GLY A 420 24.34 -11.09 -24.16
CA GLY A 420 23.11 -11.11 -23.37
C GLY A 420 21.86 -11.53 -24.16
N ILE A 421 21.71 -11.05 -25.39
CA ILE A 421 20.56 -11.40 -26.26
C ILE A 421 20.54 -12.90 -26.63
N VAL A 422 21.71 -13.52 -26.79
CA VAL A 422 21.82 -14.97 -27.05
C VAL A 422 21.36 -15.73 -25.80
N LYS A 423 21.82 -15.32 -24.61
CA LYS A 423 21.40 -15.92 -23.32
C LYS A 423 19.89 -15.81 -23.12
N ARG A 424 19.28 -14.69 -23.52
CA ARG A 424 17.82 -14.50 -23.50
C ARG A 424 17.11 -15.48 -24.43
N ALA A 425 17.57 -15.62 -25.67
CA ALA A 425 16.98 -16.56 -26.63
C ALA A 425 17.13 -18.02 -26.17
N VAL A 426 18.27 -18.38 -25.59
CA VAL A 426 18.48 -19.70 -24.96
C VAL A 426 17.46 -19.95 -23.86
N ALA A 427 17.26 -18.99 -22.96
CA ALA A 427 16.28 -19.11 -21.88
C ALA A 427 14.85 -19.24 -22.41
N LEU A 428 14.51 -18.53 -23.48
CA LEU A 428 13.19 -18.63 -24.12
C LEU A 428 12.93 -20.03 -24.69
N GLY A 429 13.91 -20.60 -25.40
CA GLY A 429 13.79 -21.95 -25.96
C GLY A 429 13.80 -23.04 -24.87
N ARG A 430 14.70 -22.94 -23.89
CA ARG A 430 14.74 -23.86 -22.74
C ARG A 430 13.48 -23.79 -21.89
N TYR A 431 12.82 -22.63 -21.81
CA TYR A 431 11.55 -22.51 -21.08
C TYR A 431 10.45 -23.31 -21.77
N LEU A 432 10.41 -23.33 -23.10
CA LEU A 432 9.47 -24.19 -23.84
C LEU A 432 9.78 -25.69 -23.66
N GLN A 433 11.06 -26.05 -23.55
CA GLN A 433 11.49 -27.44 -23.35
C GLN A 433 11.26 -27.93 -21.93
N ASN A 434 11.58 -27.12 -20.91
CA ASN A 434 11.40 -27.45 -19.50
C ASN A 434 11.22 -26.19 -18.65
N PRO A 435 9.97 -25.73 -18.43
CA PRO A 435 9.67 -24.57 -17.60
C PRO A 435 10.23 -24.70 -16.18
N LEU A 436 10.12 -25.89 -15.59
CA LEU A 436 10.58 -26.18 -14.23
C LEU A 436 12.08 -25.94 -14.04
N ALA A 437 12.90 -26.53 -14.91
CA ALA A 437 14.35 -26.37 -14.83
C ALA A 437 14.79 -24.93 -15.04
N MET A 438 14.13 -24.21 -15.96
CA MET A 438 14.41 -22.81 -16.20
C MET A 438 14.05 -21.90 -15.02
N VAL A 439 12.88 -22.09 -14.43
CA VAL A 439 12.48 -21.31 -13.24
C VAL A 439 13.39 -21.62 -12.07
N ALA A 440 13.74 -22.90 -11.85
CA ALA A 440 14.65 -23.32 -10.78
C ALA A 440 16.05 -22.68 -10.90
N SER A 441 16.52 -22.39 -12.12
CA SER A 441 17.83 -21.75 -12.34
C SER A 441 17.91 -20.34 -11.74
N LEU A 442 16.77 -19.64 -11.63
CA LEU A 442 16.68 -18.29 -11.04
C LEU A 442 16.42 -18.31 -9.53
N CYS A 443 16.23 -19.49 -8.94
CA CYS A 443 16.12 -19.67 -7.49
C CYS A 443 17.49 -19.92 -6.84
N GLY A 444 18.55 -19.33 -7.40
CA GLY A 444 19.91 -19.46 -6.90
C GLY A 444 20.15 -18.66 -5.62
N ARG A 445 21.42 -18.43 -5.31
CA ARG A 445 21.84 -17.70 -4.10
C ARG A 445 21.29 -16.26 -4.04
N GLU A 446 21.17 -15.60 -5.18
CA GLU A 446 20.70 -14.21 -5.26
C GLU A 446 19.16 -14.11 -5.35
N LYS A 447 18.46 -15.25 -5.47
CA LYS A 447 16.99 -15.34 -5.52
C LYS A 447 16.39 -14.40 -6.56
N GLU A 448 17.00 -14.33 -7.74
CA GLU A 448 16.60 -13.44 -8.85
C GLU A 448 15.14 -13.63 -9.27
N ILE A 449 14.59 -14.83 -9.04
CA ILE A 449 13.17 -15.16 -9.23
C ILE A 449 12.21 -14.17 -8.56
N LEU A 450 12.59 -13.56 -7.43
CA LEU A 450 11.76 -12.59 -6.71
C LEU A 450 11.54 -11.29 -7.49
N SER A 451 12.35 -11.03 -8.52
CA SER A 451 12.18 -9.90 -9.43
C SER A 451 11.18 -10.18 -10.55
N TRP A 452 10.69 -11.42 -10.66
CA TRP A 452 9.67 -11.78 -11.62
C TRP A 452 8.30 -11.29 -11.17
N LYS A 453 7.78 -10.29 -11.89
CA LYS A 453 6.50 -9.66 -11.58
C LYS A 453 5.35 -10.57 -11.98
N LEU A 454 4.76 -11.26 -11.01
CA LEU A 454 3.66 -12.19 -11.23
C LEU A 454 2.30 -11.57 -10.88
N ASN A 455 2.28 -10.64 -9.93
CA ASN A 455 1.06 -9.97 -9.48
C ASN A 455 1.30 -8.45 -9.30
N PRO A 456 0.43 -7.56 -9.81
CA PRO A 456 0.54 -6.11 -9.62
C PRO A 456 0.62 -5.67 -8.14
N SER A 457 -0.03 -6.43 -7.25
CA SER A 457 -0.12 -6.12 -5.82
C SER A 457 1.00 -6.78 -4.98
N GLU A 458 1.96 -7.47 -5.60
CA GLU A 458 3.05 -8.15 -4.90
C GLU A 458 3.95 -7.21 -4.07
N SER A 459 3.85 -5.89 -4.26
CA SER A 459 4.57 -4.89 -3.46
C SER A 459 4.21 -4.92 -1.96
N PHE A 460 3.08 -5.53 -1.59
CA PHE A 460 2.65 -5.69 -0.20
C PHE A 460 3.28 -6.87 0.54
N LEU A 461 3.96 -7.76 -0.19
CA LEU A 461 4.59 -8.94 0.38
C LEU A 461 6.09 -8.71 0.56
N ASP A 462 6.60 -9.19 1.68
CA ASP A 462 8.03 -9.14 1.96
C ASP A 462 8.79 -10.19 1.13
N ALA A 463 10.07 -9.94 0.87
CA ALA A 463 10.89 -10.83 0.03
C ALA A 463 11.00 -12.25 0.62
N ASP A 464 11.05 -12.36 1.95
CA ASP A 464 11.11 -13.65 2.64
C ASP A 464 9.77 -14.40 2.55
N GLU A 465 8.63 -13.71 2.74
CA GLU A 465 7.29 -14.29 2.58
C GLU A 465 7.12 -14.86 1.16
N LYS A 466 7.51 -14.10 0.13
CA LYS A 466 7.46 -14.56 -1.27
C LYS A 466 8.34 -15.78 -1.48
N TYR A 467 9.57 -15.77 -0.99
CA TYR A 467 10.50 -16.86 -1.23
C TYR A 467 10.06 -18.16 -0.56
N VAL A 468 9.47 -18.10 0.63
CA VAL A 468 8.89 -19.30 1.28
C VAL A 468 7.81 -19.93 0.39
N MET A 469 6.94 -19.12 -0.22
CA MET A 469 5.93 -19.61 -1.17
C MET A 469 6.57 -20.17 -2.45
N VAL A 470 7.59 -19.51 -3.01
CA VAL A 470 8.35 -20.04 -4.16
C VAL A 470 8.97 -21.39 -3.82
N GLU A 471 9.64 -21.52 -2.68
CA GLU A 471 10.27 -22.76 -2.24
C GLU A 471 9.24 -23.88 -2.07
N GLN A 472 8.09 -23.61 -1.43
CA GLN A 472 7.02 -24.59 -1.28
C GLN A 472 6.51 -25.10 -2.64
N ILE A 473 6.20 -24.19 -3.57
CA ILE A 473 5.73 -24.56 -4.91
C ILE A 473 6.78 -25.34 -5.67
N MET A 474 8.03 -24.87 -5.66
CA MET A 474 9.13 -25.51 -6.36
C MET A 474 9.40 -26.92 -5.81
N VAL A 475 9.27 -27.13 -4.50
CA VAL A 475 9.33 -28.46 -3.88
C VAL A 475 8.18 -29.33 -4.40
N ASP A 476 6.94 -28.89 -4.30
CA ASP A 476 5.78 -29.69 -4.72
C ASP A 476 5.88 -30.14 -6.18
N ILE A 477 6.18 -29.21 -7.09
CA ILE A 477 6.28 -29.55 -8.51
C ILE A 477 7.52 -30.39 -8.85
N THR A 478 8.66 -30.13 -8.21
CA THR A 478 9.89 -30.89 -8.49
C THR A 478 9.73 -32.34 -8.05
N ASN A 479 9.09 -32.59 -6.92
CA ASN A 479 8.83 -33.95 -6.46
C ASN A 479 7.72 -34.64 -7.28
N GLN A 480 6.76 -33.89 -7.83
CA GLN A 480 5.77 -34.44 -8.77
C GLN A 480 6.41 -34.90 -10.09
N VAL A 481 7.26 -34.06 -10.69
CA VAL A 481 7.91 -34.34 -11.97
C VAL A 481 9.03 -35.37 -11.81
N GLY A 482 9.86 -35.22 -10.78
CA GLY A 482 11.10 -35.97 -10.60
C GLY A 482 12.26 -35.43 -11.44
N ILE A 483 13.47 -35.93 -11.17
CA ILE A 483 14.70 -35.50 -11.86
C ILE A 483 15.46 -36.72 -12.36
N ASP A 484 15.77 -36.76 -13.66
CA ASP A 484 16.72 -37.72 -14.23
C ASP A 484 18.15 -37.28 -13.92
N LEU A 485 18.83 -38.08 -13.09
CA LEU A 485 20.19 -37.81 -12.65
C LEU A 485 21.24 -37.93 -13.77
N ASN A 486 21.05 -38.88 -14.69
CA ASN A 486 22.00 -39.13 -15.77
C ASN A 486 21.86 -38.06 -16.85
N LEU A 487 20.63 -37.63 -17.12
CA LEU A 487 20.39 -36.48 -18.01
C LEU A 487 20.96 -35.18 -17.41
N ALA A 488 20.70 -34.93 -16.12
CA ALA A 488 21.24 -33.76 -15.44
C ALA A 488 22.78 -33.77 -15.38
N ALA A 489 23.42 -34.94 -15.18
CA ALA A 489 24.88 -35.07 -15.16
C ALA A 489 25.57 -34.58 -16.44
N ASN A 490 24.88 -34.65 -17.58
CA ASN A 490 25.41 -34.19 -18.87
C ASN A 490 25.07 -32.73 -19.19
N HIS A 491 24.01 -32.17 -18.58
CA HIS A 491 23.49 -30.83 -18.89
C HIS A 491 23.29 -30.00 -17.62
N GLU A 492 24.19 -29.04 -17.38
CA GLU A 492 24.29 -28.30 -16.11
C GLU A 492 22.98 -27.63 -15.68
N TRP A 493 22.22 -27.07 -16.62
CA TRP A 493 21.01 -26.31 -16.32
C TRP A 493 19.87 -27.18 -15.75
N LEU A 494 19.86 -28.48 -16.06
CA LEU A 494 18.90 -29.46 -15.55
C LEU A 494 19.16 -29.87 -14.10
N PHE A 495 20.31 -29.50 -13.51
CA PHE A 495 20.55 -29.68 -12.07
C PHE A 495 19.83 -28.68 -11.18
N SER A 496 19.38 -27.55 -11.73
CA SER A 496 18.80 -26.46 -10.93
C SER A 496 17.62 -26.90 -10.05
N PRO A 497 16.70 -27.78 -10.49
CA PRO A 497 15.62 -28.30 -9.64
C PRO A 497 16.09 -29.18 -8.48
N LEU A 498 17.31 -29.75 -8.52
CA LEU A 498 17.79 -30.72 -7.53
C LEU A 498 17.76 -30.19 -6.09
N GLN A 499 17.88 -28.88 -5.91
CA GLN A 499 17.77 -28.25 -4.59
C GLN A 499 16.38 -28.36 -3.96
N PHE A 500 15.33 -28.58 -4.75
CA PHE A 500 13.93 -28.67 -4.31
C PHE A 500 13.45 -30.12 -4.12
N ILE A 501 14.31 -31.11 -4.34
CA ILE A 501 14.00 -32.49 -3.99
C ILE A 501 13.94 -32.63 -2.47
N SER A 502 12.92 -33.35 -2.02
CA SER A 502 12.69 -33.64 -0.60
C SER A 502 13.96 -34.18 0.07
N GLY A 503 14.48 -33.44 1.05
CA GLY A 503 15.64 -33.82 1.85
C GLY A 503 17.01 -33.31 1.37
N LEU A 504 17.15 -32.77 0.15
CA LEU A 504 18.44 -32.27 -0.37
C LEU A 504 18.72 -30.82 0.04
N GLY A 505 17.86 -29.86 -0.31
CA GLY A 505 18.17 -28.44 -0.16
C GLY A 505 19.41 -28.00 -0.95
N PRO A 506 19.74 -26.69 -0.97
CA PRO A 506 20.78 -26.15 -1.86
C PRO A 506 22.17 -26.71 -1.56
N ARG A 507 22.51 -26.90 -0.28
CA ARG A 507 23.84 -27.40 0.13
C ARG A 507 24.08 -28.85 -0.26
N LYS A 508 23.11 -29.75 -0.03
CA LYS A 508 23.30 -31.17 -0.36
C LYS A 508 23.13 -31.40 -1.86
N ALA A 509 22.22 -30.67 -2.53
CA ALA A 509 22.11 -30.72 -3.98
C ALA A 509 23.43 -30.34 -4.66
N ALA A 510 24.08 -29.24 -4.26
CA ALA A 510 25.38 -28.84 -4.79
C ALA A 510 26.50 -29.86 -4.48
N SER A 511 26.41 -30.59 -3.38
CA SER A 511 27.35 -31.68 -3.06
C SER A 511 27.11 -32.90 -3.94
N LEU A 512 25.84 -33.26 -4.14
CA LEU A 512 25.43 -34.37 -4.99
C LEU A 512 25.81 -34.09 -6.44
N GLN A 513 25.47 -32.91 -6.98
CA GLN A 513 25.85 -32.47 -8.33
C GLN A 513 27.35 -32.65 -8.60
N ARG A 514 28.22 -32.14 -7.71
CA ARG A 514 29.69 -32.30 -7.85
C ARG A 514 30.14 -33.77 -7.84
N SER A 515 29.44 -34.61 -7.10
CA SER A 515 29.69 -36.05 -7.03
C SER A 515 29.26 -36.75 -8.33
N LEU A 516 28.09 -36.38 -8.86
CA LEU A 516 27.51 -36.91 -10.10
C LEU A 516 28.35 -36.54 -11.32
N VAL A 517 28.70 -35.25 -11.46
CA VAL A 517 29.55 -34.77 -12.57
C VAL A 517 30.92 -35.47 -12.57
N ARG A 518 31.46 -35.81 -11.40
CA ARG A 518 32.72 -36.57 -11.29
C ARG A 518 32.56 -38.04 -11.71
N ALA A 519 31.42 -38.66 -11.39
CA ALA A 519 31.16 -40.05 -11.72
C ALA A 519 30.72 -40.25 -13.19
N GLY A 520 30.09 -39.25 -13.79
CA GLY A 520 29.62 -39.26 -15.18
C GLY A 520 28.24 -39.92 -15.36
N ALA A 521 28.01 -41.09 -14.76
CA ALA A 521 26.71 -41.77 -14.79
C ALA A 521 26.50 -42.64 -13.54
N ILE A 522 25.22 -42.86 -13.19
CA ILE A 522 24.78 -43.81 -12.17
C ILE A 522 24.01 -44.95 -12.83
N VAL A 523 24.15 -46.16 -12.28
CA VAL A 523 23.47 -47.36 -12.75
C VAL A 523 22.32 -47.77 -11.83
N SER A 524 22.42 -47.52 -10.51
CA SER A 524 21.29 -47.76 -9.59
C SER A 524 21.11 -46.65 -8.56
N ARG A 525 19.85 -46.44 -8.12
CA ARG A 525 19.56 -45.56 -6.98
C ARG A 525 20.35 -45.93 -5.72
N LYS A 526 20.71 -47.20 -5.53
CA LYS A 526 21.53 -47.64 -4.38
C LYS A 526 22.91 -46.97 -4.33
N ASP A 527 23.45 -46.58 -5.48
CA ASP A 527 24.75 -45.89 -5.59
C ASP A 527 24.72 -44.50 -4.92
N LEU A 528 23.53 -43.90 -4.81
CA LEU A 528 23.34 -42.64 -4.11
C LEU A 528 23.72 -42.76 -2.63
N LEU A 529 23.39 -43.89 -2.01
CA LEU A 529 23.70 -44.20 -0.61
C LEU A 529 25.17 -44.61 -0.42
N THR A 530 25.70 -45.46 -1.31
CA THR A 530 27.04 -46.07 -1.16
C THR A 530 28.16 -45.20 -1.71
N SER A 531 28.03 -44.74 -2.96
CA SER A 531 29.08 -44.08 -3.73
C SER A 531 29.03 -42.56 -3.65
N HIS A 532 27.82 -41.99 -3.56
CA HIS A 532 27.63 -40.53 -3.52
C HIS A 532 27.40 -39.96 -2.11
N GLY A 533 27.36 -40.82 -1.09
CA GLY A 533 27.40 -40.41 0.32
C GLY A 533 26.13 -39.72 0.83
N LEU A 534 24.97 -39.96 0.22
CA LEU A 534 23.70 -39.49 0.77
C LEU A 534 23.40 -40.24 2.08
N GLY A 535 23.18 -39.49 3.16
CA GLY A 535 22.82 -40.08 4.44
C GLY A 535 21.49 -40.85 4.35
N ARG A 536 21.36 -41.98 5.07
CA ARG A 536 20.18 -42.87 5.01
C ARG A 536 18.83 -42.15 5.08
N LYS A 537 18.68 -41.19 6.01
CA LYS A 537 17.43 -40.40 6.13
C LYS A 537 17.14 -39.56 4.88
N VAL A 538 18.18 -38.95 4.31
CA VAL A 538 18.06 -38.13 3.09
C VAL A 538 17.73 -39.02 1.89
N PHE A 539 18.34 -40.21 1.82
CA PHE A 539 18.05 -41.18 0.77
C PHE A 539 16.58 -41.60 0.80
N ILE A 540 16.04 -41.96 1.97
CA ILE A 540 14.61 -42.34 2.12
C ILE A 540 13.69 -41.19 1.71
N SER A 541 14.03 -39.93 2.03
CA SER A 541 13.21 -38.79 1.61
C SER A 541 13.29 -38.47 0.12
N ALA A 542 14.40 -38.78 -0.55
CA ALA A 542 14.68 -38.32 -1.91
C ALA A 542 14.51 -39.40 -3.00
N ALA A 543 14.73 -40.67 -2.68
CA ALA A 543 14.98 -41.71 -3.68
C ALA A 543 13.82 -41.92 -4.66
N GLY A 544 12.57 -41.76 -4.22
CA GLY A 544 11.39 -41.91 -5.09
C GLY A 544 11.25 -40.81 -6.15
N PHE A 545 11.95 -39.69 -6.00
CA PHE A 545 11.89 -38.53 -6.89
C PHE A 545 13.11 -38.43 -7.82
N LEU A 546 14.15 -39.23 -7.57
CA LEU A 546 15.38 -39.26 -8.34
C LEU A 546 15.32 -40.40 -9.34
N ARG A 547 15.09 -40.09 -10.61
CA ARG A 547 15.00 -41.06 -11.71
C ARG A 547 16.41 -41.46 -12.17
N VAL A 548 16.64 -42.74 -12.37
CA VAL A 548 17.86 -43.27 -12.99
C VAL A 548 17.46 -44.03 -14.24
N ARG A 549 17.48 -43.32 -15.37
CA ARG A 549 17.24 -43.91 -16.69
C ARG A 549 18.56 -44.38 -17.28
N ARG A 550 18.50 -45.36 -18.18
CA ARG A 550 19.61 -45.70 -19.08
C ARG A 550 19.76 -44.62 -20.16
N SER A 551 20.22 -43.44 -19.77
CA SER A 551 20.42 -42.27 -20.63
C SER A 551 21.90 -41.85 -20.65
N GLY A 552 22.33 -41.17 -21.71
CA GLY A 552 23.71 -40.68 -21.86
C GLY A 552 24.77 -41.79 -21.85
N LEU A 553 25.87 -41.58 -21.11
CA LEU A 553 27.00 -42.53 -21.04
C LEU A 553 26.63 -43.90 -20.46
N ALA A 554 25.53 -44.01 -19.70
CA ALA A 554 25.03 -45.29 -19.17
C ALA A 554 24.56 -46.26 -20.27
N ILE A 555 24.31 -45.77 -21.49
CA ILE A 555 24.00 -46.60 -22.66
C ILE A 555 25.22 -47.44 -23.07
N SER A 556 26.43 -46.86 -22.95
CA SER A 556 27.68 -47.53 -23.31
C SER A 556 28.11 -48.60 -22.30
N THR A 557 27.56 -48.57 -21.09
CA THR A 557 27.79 -49.59 -20.07
C THR A 557 26.81 -50.75 -20.25
N ASN A 558 27.34 -51.96 -20.44
CA ASN A 558 26.56 -53.22 -20.48
C ASN A 558 26.02 -53.63 -19.09
N GLN A 559 25.93 -52.70 -18.13
CA GLN A 559 25.45 -52.97 -16.78
C GLN A 559 23.92 -52.91 -16.75
N PHE A 560 23.32 -53.85 -16.00
CA PHE A 560 21.88 -53.97 -15.82
C PHE A 560 21.35 -52.80 -14.97
N VAL A 561 20.37 -52.06 -15.49
CA VAL A 561 19.66 -50.99 -14.79
C VAL A 561 18.32 -51.55 -14.33
N ASP A 562 18.00 -51.42 -13.04
CA ASP A 562 16.70 -51.85 -12.51
C ASP A 562 15.59 -50.99 -13.11
N ILE A 563 14.60 -51.63 -13.74
CA ILE A 563 13.47 -50.96 -14.40
C ILE A 563 12.64 -50.13 -13.42
N LEU A 564 12.64 -50.52 -12.13
CA LEU A 564 11.96 -49.79 -11.07
C LEU A 564 12.68 -48.50 -10.68
N ASP A 565 13.96 -48.32 -11.01
CA ASP A 565 14.69 -47.06 -10.82
C ASP A 565 14.22 -45.98 -11.84
N ASP A 566 13.53 -46.40 -12.92
CA ASP A 566 12.83 -45.57 -13.90
C ASP A 566 11.34 -45.35 -13.55
N THR A 567 10.98 -45.47 -12.27
CA THR A 567 9.60 -45.25 -11.79
C THR A 567 9.59 -44.42 -10.50
N ARG A 568 8.44 -43.82 -10.16
CA ARG A 568 8.24 -43.15 -8.86
C ARG A 568 8.10 -44.13 -7.69
N ILE A 569 8.16 -45.44 -7.93
CA ILE A 569 8.10 -46.44 -6.85
C ILE A 569 9.34 -46.24 -5.97
N HIS A 570 9.11 -46.09 -4.67
CA HIS A 570 10.21 -45.94 -3.72
C HIS A 570 10.94 -47.29 -3.52
N PRO A 571 12.28 -47.31 -3.37
CA PRO A 571 13.05 -48.56 -3.17
C PRO A 571 12.58 -49.47 -2.03
N GLU A 572 11.90 -48.92 -1.01
CA GLU A 572 11.29 -49.70 0.07
C GLU A 572 10.14 -50.61 -0.40
N SER A 573 9.51 -50.26 -1.53
CA SER A 573 8.35 -50.95 -2.09
C SER A 573 8.71 -51.78 -3.33
N TYR A 574 10.00 -51.97 -3.65
CA TYR A 574 10.42 -52.78 -4.80
C TYR A 574 10.01 -54.23 -4.68
N ALA A 575 10.18 -54.83 -3.49
CA ALA A 575 9.73 -56.19 -3.24
C ALA A 575 8.21 -56.32 -3.45
N LEU A 576 7.44 -55.33 -2.99
CA LEU A 576 5.98 -55.30 -3.16
C LEU A 576 5.57 -55.17 -4.63
N ALA A 577 6.26 -54.31 -5.40
CA ALA A 577 6.01 -54.15 -6.82
C ALA A 577 6.34 -55.41 -7.62
N GLN A 578 7.44 -56.09 -7.27
CA GLN A 578 7.82 -57.37 -7.87
C GLN A 578 6.82 -58.48 -7.54
N GLU A 579 6.34 -58.58 -6.29
CA GLU A 579 5.29 -59.52 -5.91
C GLU A 579 4.01 -59.28 -6.71
N MET A 580 3.52 -58.05 -6.75
CA MET A 580 2.32 -57.68 -7.51
C MET A 580 2.48 -58.00 -8.99
N ALA A 581 3.62 -57.64 -9.60
CA ALA A 581 3.88 -57.91 -11.00
C ALA A 581 3.87 -59.42 -11.30
N LYS A 582 4.47 -60.24 -10.43
CA LYS A 582 4.48 -61.71 -10.56
C LYS A 582 3.07 -62.29 -10.47
N ASP A 583 2.26 -61.83 -9.51
CA ASP A 583 0.90 -62.34 -9.32
C ASP A 583 -0.02 -61.99 -10.50
N ILE A 584 0.09 -60.76 -11.02
CA ILE A 584 -0.65 -60.33 -12.22
C ILE A 584 -0.21 -61.15 -13.43
N TYR A 585 1.09 -61.35 -13.61
CA TYR A 585 1.61 -62.12 -14.75
C TYR A 585 1.18 -63.59 -14.71
N LYS A 586 1.22 -64.23 -13.53
CA LYS A 586 0.69 -65.58 -13.30
C LYS A 586 -0.79 -65.69 -13.65
N ALA A 587 -1.60 -64.74 -13.20
CA ALA A 587 -3.03 -64.70 -13.52
C ALA A 587 -3.31 -64.57 -15.03
N ILE A 588 -2.41 -63.93 -15.79
CA ILE A 588 -2.53 -63.81 -17.25
C ILE A 588 -2.18 -65.11 -17.98
N ILE A 589 -1.11 -65.81 -17.54
CA ILE A 589 -0.62 -67.01 -18.22
C ILE A 589 -1.43 -68.25 -17.83
N GLY A 590 -1.92 -68.32 -16.59
CA GLY A 590 -2.68 -69.47 -16.10
C GLY A 590 -1.84 -70.75 -15.93
N ASP A 591 -0.51 -70.62 -15.85
CA ASP A 591 0.43 -71.71 -15.58
C ASP A 591 1.17 -71.44 -14.25
N ASP A 592 1.20 -72.45 -13.38
CA ASP A 592 1.89 -72.40 -12.08
C ASP A 592 3.39 -72.71 -12.22
N ASN A 593 3.83 -73.25 -13.37
CA ASN A 593 5.23 -73.59 -13.66
C ASN A 593 5.91 -72.52 -14.53
N LEU A 594 6.00 -71.29 -14.04
CA LEU A 594 6.83 -70.27 -14.69
C LEU A 594 8.31 -70.58 -14.44
N ASP A 595 9.14 -70.51 -15.48
CA ASP A 595 10.59 -70.60 -15.35
C ASP A 595 11.12 -69.44 -14.49
N GLU A 596 12.25 -69.62 -13.79
CA GLU A 596 12.82 -68.56 -12.92
C GLU A 596 13.08 -67.25 -13.71
N ASP A 597 13.45 -67.37 -14.99
CA ASP A 597 13.68 -66.24 -15.89
C ASP A 597 12.38 -65.46 -16.20
N ASP A 598 11.25 -66.16 -16.39
CA ASP A 598 9.93 -65.53 -16.65
C ASP A 598 9.42 -64.76 -15.41
N VAL A 599 9.75 -65.27 -14.23
CA VAL A 599 9.40 -64.63 -12.94
C VAL A 599 10.25 -63.39 -12.69
N GLU A 600 11.51 -63.38 -13.15
CA GLU A 600 12.42 -62.23 -13.05
C GLU A 600 12.06 -61.13 -14.06
N MET A 601 11.61 -61.50 -15.27
CA MET A 601 11.17 -60.58 -16.34
C MET A 601 9.68 -60.20 -16.27
N ALA A 602 8.95 -60.58 -15.22
CA ALA A 602 7.51 -60.32 -15.09
C ALA A 602 7.13 -58.83 -15.28
N ILE A 603 7.98 -57.89 -14.84
CA ILE A 603 7.75 -56.45 -14.99
C ILE A 603 7.85 -56.02 -16.46
N GLU A 604 8.82 -56.54 -17.20
CA GLU A 604 8.99 -56.24 -18.64
C GLU A 604 7.79 -56.73 -19.43
N HIS A 605 7.38 -57.98 -19.20
CA HIS A 605 6.23 -58.58 -19.87
C HIS A 605 4.91 -57.87 -19.57
N LEU A 606 4.76 -57.27 -18.38
CA LEU A 606 3.60 -56.47 -18.04
C LEU A 606 3.60 -55.09 -18.71
N ARG A 607 4.77 -54.46 -18.87
CA ARG A 607 4.90 -53.20 -19.63
C ARG A 607 4.50 -53.39 -21.09
N ASP A 608 4.78 -54.56 -21.66
CA ASP A 608 4.35 -54.92 -23.02
C ASP A 608 2.83 -55.17 -23.14
N LYS A 609 2.13 -55.40 -22.01
CA LYS A 609 0.69 -55.72 -21.94
C LYS A 609 -0.08 -54.75 -21.03
N PRO A 610 -0.18 -53.45 -21.38
CA PRO A 610 -0.81 -52.44 -20.54
C PRO A 610 -2.32 -52.63 -20.33
N SER A 611 -3.00 -53.40 -21.19
CA SER A 611 -4.42 -53.72 -21.04
C SER A 611 -4.71 -54.56 -19.80
N ALA A 612 -3.81 -55.48 -19.44
CA ALA A 612 -3.99 -56.35 -18.28
C ALA A 612 -3.90 -55.58 -16.96
N LEU A 613 -2.96 -54.63 -16.88
CA LEU A 613 -2.84 -53.72 -15.74
C LEU A 613 -4.08 -52.83 -15.59
N LYS A 614 -4.67 -52.34 -16.68
CA LYS A 614 -5.91 -51.53 -16.62
C LYS A 614 -7.07 -52.29 -15.97
N SER A 615 -7.28 -53.55 -16.35
CA SER A 615 -8.37 -54.40 -15.82
C SER A 615 -8.16 -54.91 -14.40
N PHE A 616 -6.93 -54.88 -13.89
CA PHE A 616 -6.61 -55.37 -12.55
C PHE A 616 -7.24 -54.50 -11.45
N SER A 617 -8.02 -55.09 -10.55
CA SER A 617 -8.59 -54.40 -9.39
C SER A 617 -7.64 -54.45 -8.20
N VAL A 618 -7.17 -53.28 -7.78
CA VAL A 618 -6.21 -53.15 -6.68
C VAL A 618 -6.88 -53.42 -5.33
N GLU A 619 -8.16 -53.07 -5.16
CA GLU A 619 -8.93 -53.30 -3.93
C GLU A 619 -9.07 -54.79 -3.62
N HIS A 620 -9.39 -55.59 -4.64
CA HIS A 620 -9.54 -57.04 -4.46
C HIS A 620 -8.19 -57.65 -4.08
N TYR A 621 -7.12 -57.30 -4.80
CA TYR A 621 -5.78 -57.78 -4.47
C TYR A 621 -5.32 -57.37 -3.06
N ALA A 622 -5.59 -56.12 -2.66
CA ALA A 622 -5.27 -55.64 -1.31
C ALA A 622 -6.08 -56.36 -0.23
N GLY A 623 -7.33 -56.73 -0.51
CA GLY A 623 -8.16 -57.56 0.37
C GLY A 623 -7.64 -59.00 0.48
N ASP A 624 -7.33 -59.63 -0.66
CA ASP A 624 -6.86 -61.02 -0.73
C ASP A 624 -5.48 -61.21 -0.09
N THR A 625 -4.64 -60.17 -0.12
CA THR A 625 -3.29 -60.18 0.48
C THR A 625 -3.23 -59.58 1.90
N ASP A 626 -4.36 -59.17 2.47
CA ASP A 626 -4.47 -58.48 3.78
C ASP A 626 -3.59 -57.21 3.87
N ARG A 627 -3.49 -56.45 2.77
CA ARG A 627 -2.64 -55.26 2.60
C ARG A 627 -3.46 -53.98 2.34
N ILE A 628 -4.69 -53.92 2.86
CA ILE A 628 -5.60 -52.76 2.69
C ILE A 628 -4.94 -51.44 3.15
N PHE A 629 -4.09 -51.48 4.17
CA PHE A 629 -3.35 -50.32 4.66
C PHE A 629 -2.33 -49.76 3.65
N LYS A 630 -1.97 -50.51 2.60
CA LYS A 630 -1.10 -50.07 1.48
C LYS A 630 -1.86 -49.82 0.19
N LEU A 631 -3.18 -49.69 0.22
CA LEU A 631 -4.01 -49.55 -0.98
C LEU A 631 -3.52 -48.43 -1.93
N GLU A 632 -3.23 -47.25 -1.39
CA GLU A 632 -2.70 -46.11 -2.16
C GLU A 632 -1.32 -46.41 -2.78
N THR A 633 -0.43 -47.08 -2.04
CA THR A 633 0.89 -47.51 -2.54
C THR A 633 0.73 -48.52 -3.68
N LEU A 634 -0.19 -49.48 -3.55
CA LEU A 634 -0.48 -50.46 -4.60
C LEU A 634 -1.07 -49.79 -5.84
N TYR A 635 -1.90 -48.77 -5.66
CA TYR A 635 -2.39 -47.91 -6.74
C TYR A 635 -1.27 -47.16 -7.46
N GLY A 636 -0.36 -46.54 -6.70
CA GLY A 636 0.84 -45.88 -7.24
C GLY A 636 1.72 -46.86 -8.02
N ILE A 637 1.97 -48.05 -7.48
CA ILE A 637 2.70 -49.13 -8.17
C ILE A 637 2.02 -49.51 -9.48
N LYS A 638 0.71 -49.74 -9.49
CA LYS A 638 -0.05 -50.07 -10.71
C LYS A 638 0.13 -48.99 -11.80
N LEU A 639 -0.02 -47.72 -11.44
CA LEU A 639 0.13 -46.60 -12.39
C LEU A 639 1.56 -46.51 -12.94
N GLU A 640 2.56 -46.65 -12.09
CA GLU A 640 3.97 -46.57 -12.47
C GLU A 640 4.47 -47.81 -13.24
N LEU A 641 3.89 -48.99 -13.01
CA LEU A 641 4.12 -50.18 -13.82
C LEU A 641 3.51 -50.05 -15.23
N MET A 642 2.38 -49.32 -15.36
CA MET A 642 1.80 -49.02 -16.67
C MET A 642 2.66 -48.04 -17.47
N GLN A 643 3.06 -46.94 -16.84
CA GLN A 643 3.94 -45.94 -17.44
C GLN A 643 4.78 -45.26 -16.35
N GLY A 644 6.05 -45.63 -16.27
CA GLY A 644 6.99 -45.05 -15.30
C GLY A 644 7.19 -43.56 -15.54
N PHE A 645 7.17 -42.76 -14.47
CA PHE A 645 7.35 -41.31 -14.52
C PHE A 645 6.44 -40.58 -15.52
N GLN A 646 5.19 -41.05 -15.69
CA GLN A 646 4.22 -40.36 -16.57
C GLN A 646 4.17 -38.85 -16.27
N GLU A 647 3.92 -38.03 -17.29
CA GLU A 647 3.78 -36.56 -17.18
C GLU A 647 2.39 -36.19 -16.64
N TRP A 648 2.36 -35.53 -15.47
CA TRP A 648 1.12 -35.19 -14.74
C TRP A 648 0.84 -33.67 -14.78
N ARG A 649 1.77 -32.88 -15.32
CA ARG A 649 1.61 -31.43 -15.49
C ARG A 649 0.54 -31.10 -16.53
N ASN A 650 0.08 -29.86 -16.49
CA ASN A 650 -0.84 -29.34 -17.49
C ASN A 650 -0.16 -29.37 -18.86
N LYS A 651 -0.86 -29.89 -19.87
CA LYS A 651 -0.34 -29.87 -21.24
C LYS A 651 -0.11 -28.43 -21.67
N TYR A 652 0.90 -28.22 -22.51
CA TYR A 652 1.15 -26.92 -23.11
C TYR A 652 -0.10 -26.48 -23.91
N GLU A 653 -0.62 -25.31 -23.58
CA GLU A 653 -1.73 -24.67 -24.29
C GLU A 653 -1.22 -23.42 -25.03
N ASP A 654 -1.82 -23.17 -26.19
CA ASP A 654 -1.52 -21.97 -26.96
C ASP A 654 -2.11 -20.73 -26.28
N LEU A 655 -1.39 -19.61 -26.39
CA LEU A 655 -1.80 -18.33 -25.82
C LEU A 655 -3.16 -17.90 -26.38
N ASN A 656 -4.03 -17.44 -25.49
CA ASN A 656 -5.29 -16.84 -25.92
C ASN A 656 -5.03 -15.48 -26.59
N GLN A 657 -5.97 -15.00 -27.41
CA GLN A 657 -5.89 -13.71 -28.10
C GLN A 657 -5.64 -12.53 -27.13
N ASP A 658 -6.20 -12.61 -25.93
CA ASP A 658 -6.01 -11.62 -24.87
C ASP A 658 -4.58 -11.64 -24.33
N GLU A 659 -4.02 -12.83 -24.09
CA GLU A 659 -2.66 -13.00 -23.59
C GLU A 659 -1.63 -12.58 -24.64
N GLU A 660 -1.83 -12.94 -25.91
CA GLU A 660 -1.01 -12.44 -27.01
C GLU A 660 -1.02 -10.91 -27.06
N PHE A 661 -2.20 -10.30 -26.92
CA PHE A 661 -2.34 -8.85 -26.89
C PHE A 661 -1.58 -8.23 -25.70
N TYR A 662 -1.71 -8.77 -24.50
CA TYR A 662 -1.03 -8.24 -23.31
C TYR A 662 0.50 -8.39 -23.40
N LEU A 663 1.00 -9.54 -23.88
CA LEU A 663 2.44 -9.77 -24.05
C LEU A 663 3.06 -8.85 -25.11
N ILE A 664 2.34 -8.59 -26.21
CA ILE A 664 2.86 -7.77 -27.33
C ILE A 664 2.67 -6.28 -27.06
N SER A 665 1.58 -5.85 -26.44
CA SER A 665 1.33 -4.44 -26.16
C SER A 665 2.02 -3.95 -24.87
N GLY A 666 2.25 -4.86 -23.91
CA GLY A 666 2.67 -4.51 -22.56
C GLY A 666 1.55 -3.86 -21.71
N GLU A 667 0.34 -3.77 -22.26
CA GLU A 667 -0.83 -3.21 -21.59
C GLU A 667 -1.70 -4.34 -21.04
N THR A 668 -2.42 -4.11 -19.96
CA THR A 668 -3.45 -5.00 -19.42
C THR A 668 -4.82 -4.32 -19.48
N ASP A 669 -5.90 -5.05 -19.19
CA ASP A 669 -7.23 -4.42 -19.05
C ASP A 669 -7.24 -3.32 -17.95
N ASP A 670 -6.35 -3.45 -16.97
CA ASP A 670 -6.13 -2.48 -15.89
C ASP A 670 -5.25 -1.28 -16.27
N THR A 671 -4.71 -1.21 -17.49
CA THR A 671 -3.98 -0.04 -17.99
C THR A 671 -4.68 0.54 -19.21
N LEU A 672 -5.08 -0.32 -20.15
CA LEU A 672 -5.78 0.01 -21.37
C LEU A 672 -7.04 -0.86 -21.53
N GLY A 673 -8.12 -0.43 -20.89
CA GLY A 673 -9.44 -1.03 -20.99
C GLY A 673 -10.45 -0.09 -21.67
N GLU A 674 -11.61 -0.64 -22.03
CA GLU A 674 -12.73 0.16 -22.53
C GLU A 674 -13.17 1.19 -21.49
N GLY A 675 -13.48 2.40 -21.94
CA GLY A 675 -13.84 3.52 -21.08
C GLY A 675 -12.66 4.25 -20.42
N ARG A 676 -11.41 3.80 -20.58
CA ARG A 676 -10.26 4.54 -20.02
C ARG A 676 -9.92 5.77 -20.82
N THR A 677 -9.47 6.82 -20.13
CA THR A 677 -8.96 8.03 -20.79
C THR A 677 -7.48 7.85 -21.10
N VAL A 678 -7.11 8.10 -22.36
CA VAL A 678 -5.76 7.94 -22.89
C VAL A 678 -5.36 9.18 -23.68
N GLN A 679 -4.06 9.46 -23.71
CA GLN A 679 -3.51 10.45 -24.62
C GLN A 679 -3.14 9.79 -25.95
N ALA A 680 -3.57 10.41 -27.05
CA ALA A 680 -3.33 9.91 -28.39
C ALA A 680 -2.75 11.02 -29.26
N THR A 681 -1.61 10.75 -29.91
CA THR A 681 -0.97 11.68 -30.83
C THR A 681 -1.41 11.38 -32.26
N VAL A 682 -1.97 12.37 -32.95
CA VAL A 682 -2.45 12.23 -34.34
C VAL A 682 -1.27 12.03 -35.28
N ARG A 683 -1.24 10.91 -36.02
CA ARG A 683 -0.20 10.63 -37.02
C ARG A 683 -0.61 10.93 -38.44
N LYS A 684 -1.88 10.68 -38.79
CA LYS A 684 -2.40 10.90 -40.13
C LYS A 684 -3.87 11.25 -40.07
N VAL A 685 -4.28 12.31 -40.77
CA VAL A 685 -5.68 12.75 -40.83
C VAL A 685 -6.26 12.47 -42.22
N GLN A 686 -7.47 11.92 -42.26
CA GLN A 686 -8.29 11.74 -43.46
C GLN A 686 -9.66 12.39 -43.21
N PRO A 687 -10.45 12.70 -44.26
CA PRO A 687 -11.72 13.42 -44.10
C PRO A 687 -12.70 12.78 -43.10
N GLN A 688 -12.74 11.44 -43.06
CA GLN A 688 -13.67 10.64 -42.24
C GLN A 688 -13.03 9.97 -41.03
N ARG A 689 -11.69 9.95 -40.92
CA ARG A 689 -10.98 9.31 -39.80
C ARG A 689 -9.60 9.92 -39.54
N ALA A 690 -9.17 9.93 -38.30
CA ALA A 690 -7.80 10.21 -37.91
C ALA A 690 -7.14 8.94 -37.33
N ILE A 691 -5.91 8.66 -37.79
CA ILE A 691 -5.06 7.60 -37.27
C ILE A 691 -4.15 8.24 -36.22
N CYS A 692 -4.27 7.76 -35.00
CA CYS A 692 -3.52 8.23 -33.84
C CYS A 692 -2.56 7.13 -33.36
N SER A 693 -1.56 7.52 -32.59
CA SER A 693 -0.63 6.64 -31.89
C SER A 693 -0.81 6.87 -30.40
N LEU A 694 -1.03 5.80 -29.65
CA LEU A 694 -0.98 5.83 -28.19
C LEU A 694 0.48 5.80 -27.72
N GLU A 695 0.71 6.10 -26.44
CA GLU A 695 2.02 6.00 -25.80
C GLU A 695 2.57 4.56 -25.80
N SER A 696 1.68 3.58 -25.68
CA SER A 696 1.99 2.15 -25.80
C SER A 696 2.46 1.71 -27.18
N GLY A 697 2.40 2.60 -28.18
CA GLY A 697 2.72 2.30 -29.58
C GLY A 697 1.59 1.62 -30.36
N LEU A 698 0.44 1.36 -29.72
CA LEU A 698 -0.77 0.88 -30.39
C LEU A 698 -1.37 1.95 -31.32
N THR A 699 -2.09 1.49 -32.34
CA THR A 699 -2.73 2.38 -33.32
C THR A 699 -4.15 2.72 -32.87
N GLY A 700 -4.37 4.00 -32.57
CA GLY A 700 -5.68 4.57 -32.26
C GLY A 700 -6.43 4.96 -33.52
N MET A 701 -7.71 4.64 -33.60
CA MET A 701 -8.62 5.02 -34.68
C MET A 701 -9.69 5.96 -34.13
N LEU A 702 -9.72 7.19 -34.64
CA LEU A 702 -10.71 8.19 -34.29
C LEU A 702 -11.58 8.47 -35.52
N THR A 703 -12.87 8.18 -35.44
CA THR A 703 -13.82 8.44 -36.53
C THR A 703 -14.32 9.89 -36.48
N ARG A 704 -14.88 10.39 -37.59
CA ARG A 704 -15.50 11.72 -37.65
C ARG A 704 -16.59 11.86 -36.60
N GLU A 705 -17.41 10.83 -36.46
CA GLU A 705 -18.53 10.81 -35.55
C GLU A 705 -18.04 10.90 -34.10
N ASP A 706 -16.94 10.26 -33.76
CA ASP A 706 -16.43 10.15 -32.38
C ASP A 706 -15.54 11.35 -31.95
N TYR A 707 -15.35 12.36 -32.81
CA TYR A 707 -14.53 13.54 -32.48
C TYR A 707 -15.25 14.62 -31.66
N SER A 708 -16.50 14.95 -32.00
CA SER A 708 -17.23 16.05 -31.37
C SER A 708 -18.73 15.80 -31.34
N ASP A 709 -19.41 16.34 -30.32
CA ASP A 709 -20.86 16.29 -30.18
C ASP A 709 -21.60 17.22 -31.17
N ASP A 710 -20.88 18.17 -31.77
CA ASP A 710 -21.41 19.08 -32.79
C ASP A 710 -21.58 18.37 -34.13
N ARG A 711 -22.84 18.13 -34.53
CA ARG A 711 -23.25 17.53 -35.82
C ARG A 711 -22.99 18.40 -37.07
N ARG A 712 -22.10 19.40 -36.98
CA ARG A 712 -21.76 20.25 -38.14
C ARG A 712 -20.88 19.47 -39.11
N ASP A 713 -21.26 19.42 -40.37
CA ASP A 713 -20.57 18.69 -41.44
C ASP A 713 -19.22 19.31 -41.81
N SER A 714 -18.22 19.14 -40.96
CA SER A 714 -16.86 19.66 -41.17
C SER A 714 -15.86 18.50 -41.10
N ASP A 715 -15.00 18.43 -42.10
CA ASP A 715 -14.03 17.35 -42.25
C ASP A 715 -12.98 17.39 -41.13
N LEU A 716 -12.51 16.22 -40.70
CA LEU A 716 -11.51 16.14 -39.64
C LEU A 716 -10.21 16.88 -40.00
N THR A 717 -9.88 16.96 -41.29
CA THR A 717 -8.71 17.68 -41.81
C THR A 717 -8.74 19.18 -41.52
N GLU A 718 -9.93 19.77 -41.32
CA GLU A 718 -10.06 21.19 -40.96
C GLU A 718 -9.81 21.44 -39.46
N LYS A 719 -10.01 20.41 -38.63
CA LYS A 719 -9.98 20.52 -37.16
C LYS A 719 -8.74 19.92 -36.51
N LEU A 720 -8.13 18.93 -37.13
CA LEU A 720 -6.98 18.19 -36.61
C LEU A 720 -5.78 18.30 -37.55
N ARG A 721 -4.59 18.40 -36.96
CA ARG A 721 -3.31 18.37 -37.66
C ARG A 721 -2.46 17.20 -37.19
N GLU A 722 -1.56 16.76 -38.06
CA GLU A 722 -0.58 15.74 -37.70
C GLU A 722 0.36 16.30 -36.60
N GLY A 723 0.54 15.53 -35.52
CA GLY A 723 1.28 15.93 -34.33
C GLY A 723 0.42 16.43 -33.17
N ASP A 724 -0.88 16.68 -33.38
CA ASP A 724 -1.78 17.11 -32.29
C ASP A 724 -1.92 15.99 -31.24
N VAL A 725 -1.90 16.36 -29.95
CA VAL A 725 -2.14 15.45 -28.83
C VAL A 725 -3.57 15.64 -28.35
N LEU A 726 -4.36 14.57 -28.42
CA LEU A 726 -5.76 14.54 -28.03
C LEU A 726 -5.92 13.72 -26.75
N THR A 727 -6.76 14.22 -25.84
CA THR A 727 -7.26 13.43 -24.70
C THR A 727 -8.55 12.77 -25.14
N CYS A 728 -8.52 11.44 -25.25
CA CYS A 728 -9.66 10.67 -25.76
C CYS A 728 -9.93 9.48 -24.83
N LYS A 729 -11.13 8.95 -24.90
CA LYS A 729 -11.56 7.78 -24.17
C LYS A 729 -11.55 6.56 -25.09
N VAL A 730 -11.13 5.41 -24.58
CA VAL A 730 -11.18 4.14 -25.30
C VAL A 730 -12.64 3.72 -25.44
N LYS A 731 -13.09 3.53 -26.68
CA LYS A 731 -14.45 3.09 -27.01
C LYS A 731 -14.52 1.57 -27.11
N SER A 732 -13.58 0.96 -27.82
CA SER A 732 -13.44 -0.49 -27.92
C SER A 732 -12.04 -0.87 -28.40
N ILE A 733 -11.63 -2.12 -28.13
CA ILE A 733 -10.30 -2.64 -28.48
C ILE A 733 -10.44 -3.85 -29.39
N LEU A 734 -9.92 -3.78 -30.62
CA LEU A 734 -9.78 -4.92 -31.51
C LEU A 734 -8.42 -5.59 -31.27
N LYS A 735 -8.41 -6.54 -30.33
CA LYS A 735 -7.19 -7.24 -29.87
C LYS A 735 -6.47 -8.00 -31.01
N ASN A 736 -7.19 -8.61 -31.96
CA ASN A 736 -6.62 -9.36 -33.09
C ASN A 736 -5.82 -8.49 -34.07
N ARG A 737 -6.16 -7.20 -34.17
CA ARG A 737 -5.52 -6.24 -35.08
C ARG A 737 -4.67 -5.21 -34.35
N TYR A 738 -4.58 -5.31 -33.02
CA TYR A 738 -3.87 -4.34 -32.18
C TYR A 738 -4.33 -2.89 -32.43
N GLN A 739 -5.63 -2.71 -32.65
CA GLN A 739 -6.27 -1.42 -32.96
C GLN A 739 -7.21 -0.99 -31.83
N VAL A 740 -7.14 0.28 -31.46
CA VAL A 740 -7.94 0.87 -30.38
C VAL A 740 -8.87 1.93 -30.99
N PHE A 741 -10.17 1.82 -30.80
CA PHE A 741 -11.11 2.87 -31.20
C PHE A 741 -11.23 3.92 -30.10
N LEU A 742 -11.13 5.19 -30.48
CA LEU A 742 -11.11 6.32 -29.57
C LEU A 742 -12.33 7.22 -29.79
N THR A 743 -12.82 7.83 -28.71
CA THR A 743 -13.81 8.92 -28.74
C THR A 743 -13.29 10.13 -27.98
N CYS A 744 -13.46 11.31 -28.54
CA CYS A 744 -13.10 12.58 -27.89
C CYS A 744 -14.35 13.47 -27.72
N ARG A 745 -15.56 12.90 -27.86
CA ARG A 745 -16.82 13.59 -27.56
C ARG A 745 -16.87 14.03 -26.10
N GLU A 746 -17.33 15.26 -25.87
CA GLU A 746 -17.37 15.83 -24.53
C GLU A 746 -18.34 15.07 -23.62
N LYS A 747 -19.44 14.56 -24.18
CA LYS A 747 -20.37 13.66 -23.46
C LYS A 747 -19.72 12.36 -23.02
N ASP A 748 -18.95 11.71 -23.89
CA ASP A 748 -18.34 10.41 -23.61
C ASP A 748 -17.18 10.54 -22.61
N VAL A 749 -16.39 11.61 -22.73
CA VAL A 749 -15.28 11.92 -21.82
C VAL A 749 -15.78 12.28 -20.42
N ARG A 750 -16.91 13.00 -20.30
CA ARG A 750 -17.51 13.34 -19.00
C ARG A 750 -18.28 12.19 -18.36
N ASN A 751 -18.77 11.24 -19.15
CA ASN A 751 -19.58 10.14 -18.62
C ASN A 751 -18.70 9.09 -17.94
N ASN A 752 -18.56 9.14 -16.62
CA ASN A 752 -17.85 8.10 -15.84
C ASN A 752 -18.63 6.78 -15.68
N GLY A 753 -19.81 6.65 -16.29
CA GLY A 753 -20.70 5.50 -16.14
C GLY A 753 -20.25 4.17 -16.75
N HIS A 754 -19.00 4.08 -17.26
CA HIS A 754 -18.38 2.84 -17.74
C HIS A 754 -17.35 2.28 -16.76
N LEU A 755 -17.52 2.51 -15.46
CA LEU A 755 -17.01 1.54 -14.49
C LEU A 755 -17.80 0.26 -14.72
N ASN A 756 -17.13 -0.87 -14.97
CA ASN A 756 -17.78 -2.18 -14.96
C ASN A 756 -18.44 -2.37 -13.59
N VAL A 757 -19.73 -2.07 -13.52
CA VAL A 757 -20.56 -2.16 -12.31
C VAL A 757 -20.56 -3.60 -11.76
N GLU A 758 -20.24 -4.58 -12.61
CA GLU A 758 -20.20 -6.00 -12.27
C GLU A 758 -19.07 -6.38 -11.28
N ASN A 759 -18.03 -5.56 -11.11
CA ASN A 759 -16.88 -5.85 -10.23
C ASN A 759 -16.79 -4.95 -8.97
N LEU A 760 -17.79 -4.10 -8.72
CA LEU A 760 -17.80 -3.27 -7.51
C LEU A 760 -18.22 -4.10 -6.30
N ASP A 761 -17.56 -3.86 -5.17
CA ASP A 761 -17.88 -4.50 -3.90
C ASP A 761 -19.35 -4.22 -3.52
N PRO A 762 -20.14 -5.21 -3.07
CA PRO A 762 -21.54 -4.99 -2.66
C PRO A 762 -21.72 -3.92 -1.58
N TYR A 763 -20.67 -3.65 -0.78
CA TYR A 763 -20.64 -2.63 0.26
C TYR A 763 -20.10 -1.28 -0.24
N TYR A 764 -19.81 -1.14 -1.53
CA TYR A 764 -19.38 0.10 -2.15
C TYR A 764 -20.59 1.01 -2.40
N HIS A 765 -20.64 2.12 -1.67
CA HIS A 765 -21.71 3.10 -1.77
C HIS A 765 -21.09 4.47 -2.01
N GLU A 766 -20.97 4.83 -3.29
CA GLU A 766 -20.53 6.17 -3.66
C GLU A 766 -21.46 7.20 -3.02
N GLU A 767 -20.89 8.10 -2.22
CA GLU A 767 -21.60 9.33 -1.85
C GLU A 767 -21.79 10.12 -3.14
N GLN A 768 -22.94 9.95 -3.78
CA GLN A 768 -23.52 11.06 -4.52
C GLN A 768 -23.47 12.23 -3.57
N SER A 769 -22.66 13.25 -3.89
CA SER A 769 -22.63 14.52 -3.18
C SER A 769 -24.08 14.88 -2.92
N SER A 770 -24.53 14.76 -1.67
CA SER A 770 -25.92 14.99 -1.36
C SER A 770 -26.23 16.40 -1.83
N LEU A 771 -27.40 16.61 -2.42
CA LEU A 771 -27.87 17.95 -2.76
C LEU A 771 -27.73 18.92 -1.58
N GLU A 772 -27.74 18.37 -0.35
CA GLU A 772 -27.49 19.06 0.92
C GLU A 772 -26.04 19.54 1.07
N ASP A 773 -25.01 18.78 0.70
CA ASP A 773 -23.60 19.22 0.76
C ASP A 773 -23.27 20.29 -0.28
N GLU A 774 -23.87 20.20 -1.47
CA GLU A 774 -23.79 21.26 -2.48
C GLU A 774 -24.56 22.51 -2.04
N GLN A 775 -25.72 22.35 -1.41
CA GLN A 775 -26.49 23.45 -0.84
C GLN A 775 -25.80 24.10 0.36
N GLU A 776 -25.15 23.32 1.22
CA GLU A 776 -24.40 23.79 2.39
C GLU A 776 -23.10 24.49 1.96
N LYS A 777 -22.39 23.96 0.94
CA LYS A 777 -21.26 24.65 0.30
C LYS A 777 -21.72 25.91 -0.42
N ALA A 778 -22.84 25.88 -1.14
CA ALA A 778 -23.40 27.06 -1.79
C ALA A 778 -23.86 28.09 -0.76
N ARG A 779 -24.45 27.67 0.36
CA ARG A 779 -24.85 28.53 1.49
C ARG A 779 -23.63 29.16 2.14
N LYS A 780 -22.60 28.39 2.46
CA LYS A 780 -21.31 28.88 3.01
C LYS A 780 -20.58 29.78 2.02
N ALA A 781 -20.59 29.47 0.73
CA ALA A 781 -20.01 30.31 -0.32
C ALA A 781 -20.79 31.63 -0.49
N LYS A 782 -22.13 31.59 -0.37
CA LYS A 782 -23.01 32.76 -0.41
C LYS A 782 -22.85 33.62 0.85
N GLU A 783 -22.60 33.01 1.99
CA GLU A 783 -22.31 33.66 3.27
C GLU A 783 -20.90 34.28 3.29
N LEU A 784 -19.90 33.60 2.69
CA LEU A 784 -18.56 34.18 2.45
C LEU A 784 -18.61 35.33 1.43
N ALA A 785 -19.42 35.21 0.37
CA ALA A 785 -19.62 36.26 -0.62
C ALA A 785 -20.35 37.49 -0.04
N ALA A 786 -21.20 37.29 0.98
CA ALA A 786 -21.88 38.37 1.69
C ALA A 786 -20.94 39.18 2.60
N LYS A 787 -19.89 38.56 3.14
CA LYS A 787 -18.87 39.24 3.93
C LYS A 787 -17.92 40.00 2.98
N ARG A 788 -18.10 41.31 2.84
CA ARG A 788 -17.30 42.22 1.99
C ARG A 788 -15.82 42.40 2.43
N PHE A 789 -15.24 41.46 3.18
CA PHE A 789 -13.84 41.46 3.61
C PHE A 789 -13.27 40.03 3.58
N LYS A 790 -11.96 39.90 3.36
CA LYS A 790 -11.28 38.60 3.42
C LYS A 790 -10.89 38.30 4.89
N PRO A 791 -11.35 37.19 5.49
CA PRO A 791 -10.98 36.82 6.86
C PRO A 791 -9.48 36.52 6.97
N ARG A 792 -8.88 36.81 8.11
CA ARG A 792 -7.43 36.68 8.35
C ARG A 792 -7.11 35.98 9.67
N MET A 793 -6.06 35.17 9.66
CA MET A 793 -5.57 34.48 10.86
C MET A 793 -4.52 35.34 11.58
N ILE A 794 -4.97 36.38 12.29
CA ILE A 794 -4.10 37.24 13.12
C ILE A 794 -4.41 36.91 14.58
N VAL A 795 -3.41 36.46 15.33
CA VAL A 795 -3.54 36.12 16.75
C VAL A 795 -3.24 37.37 17.56
N HIS A 796 -4.29 38.12 17.94
CA HIS A 796 -4.17 39.30 18.80
C HIS A 796 -5.48 39.51 19.61
N PRO A 797 -5.44 39.81 20.92
CA PRO A 797 -6.64 39.92 21.76
C PRO A 797 -7.67 40.94 21.28
N ARG A 798 -7.22 42.02 20.63
CA ARG A 798 -8.08 43.09 20.07
C ARG A 798 -8.40 42.92 18.59
N PHE A 799 -8.07 41.80 17.96
CA PHE A 799 -8.36 41.54 16.55
C PHE A 799 -9.50 40.52 16.37
N GLN A 800 -10.50 40.83 15.52
CA GLN A 800 -11.56 39.87 15.16
C GLN A 800 -11.96 39.99 13.68
N ASN A 801 -12.30 38.85 13.06
CA ASN A 801 -12.81 38.78 11.69
C ASN A 801 -14.30 39.13 11.62
N ILE A 802 -14.61 40.41 11.81
CA ILE A 802 -15.98 40.93 11.84
C ILE A 802 -16.14 42.13 10.90
N THR A 803 -17.37 42.37 10.43
CA THR A 803 -17.74 43.54 9.63
C THR A 803 -17.74 44.83 10.46
N ALA A 804 -17.87 45.99 9.81
CA ALA A 804 -18.03 47.27 10.49
C ALA A 804 -19.28 47.31 11.39
N ASP A 805 -20.39 46.77 10.90
CA ASP A 805 -21.68 46.77 11.61
C ASP A 805 -21.67 45.83 12.81
N GLU A 806 -21.06 44.64 12.65
CA GLU A 806 -20.83 43.71 13.77
C GLU A 806 -19.90 44.31 14.82
N ALA A 807 -18.86 45.04 14.41
CA ALA A 807 -17.96 45.71 15.35
C ALA A 807 -18.66 46.83 16.14
N MET A 808 -19.55 47.60 15.49
CA MET A 808 -20.35 48.62 16.17
C MET A 808 -21.34 47.99 17.16
N LYS A 809 -21.99 46.89 16.80
CA LYS A 809 -22.85 46.13 17.72
C LYS A 809 -22.07 45.56 18.91
N PHE A 810 -20.90 44.97 18.65
CA PHE A 810 -20.04 44.41 19.69
C PHE A 810 -19.54 45.48 20.69
N LEU A 811 -19.27 46.69 20.21
CA LEU A 811 -18.85 47.80 21.05
C LEU A 811 -20.02 48.56 21.70
N ALA A 812 -21.26 48.37 21.24
CA ALA A 812 -22.41 49.15 21.71
C ALA A 812 -22.59 49.06 23.24
N ASP A 813 -22.47 47.85 23.81
CA ASP A 813 -22.69 47.58 25.23
C ASP A 813 -21.44 47.85 26.11
N LYS A 814 -20.33 48.29 25.51
CA LYS A 814 -19.05 48.50 26.22
C LYS A 814 -18.81 49.97 26.59
N ASP A 815 -17.85 50.23 27.48
CA ASP A 815 -17.53 51.60 27.91
C ASP A 815 -16.88 52.47 26.81
N PRO A 816 -17.08 53.81 26.82
CA PRO A 816 -16.35 54.73 25.97
C PRO A 816 -14.83 54.59 26.13
N GLY A 817 -14.12 54.46 25.00
CA GLY A 817 -12.68 54.20 24.94
C GLY A 817 -12.32 52.76 24.56
N GLU A 818 -13.27 51.83 24.54
CA GLU A 818 -13.02 50.47 24.08
C GLU A 818 -12.87 50.40 22.55
N SER A 819 -11.88 49.63 22.08
CA SER A 819 -11.57 49.46 20.65
C SER A 819 -11.43 48.01 20.19
N ILE A 820 -11.62 47.83 18.89
CA ILE A 820 -11.41 46.56 18.17
C ILE A 820 -10.78 46.81 16.80
N ILE A 821 -9.90 45.92 16.38
CA ILE A 821 -9.25 45.92 15.06
C ILE A 821 -9.89 44.81 14.23
N ARG A 822 -10.24 45.13 12.99
CA ARG A 822 -10.89 44.21 12.06
C ARG A 822 -10.28 44.29 10.66
N PRO A 823 -10.47 43.27 9.81
CA PRO A 823 -10.11 43.36 8.40
C PRO A 823 -10.79 44.56 7.73
N SER A 824 -10.05 45.23 6.85
CA SER A 824 -10.63 46.30 6.03
C SER A 824 -11.27 45.73 4.77
N SER A 825 -12.40 46.30 4.36
CA SER A 825 -13.02 46.04 3.04
C SER A 825 -12.18 46.59 1.88
N ARG A 826 -11.18 47.43 2.16
CA ARG A 826 -10.27 48.01 1.15
C ARG A 826 -9.23 47.02 0.61
N GLY A 827 -9.07 45.87 1.26
CA GLY A 827 -8.23 44.77 0.77
C GLY A 827 -7.22 44.22 1.79
N PRO A 828 -6.38 43.25 1.37
CA PRO A 828 -5.47 42.52 2.25
C PRO A 828 -4.26 43.34 2.75
N SER A 829 -4.11 44.60 2.35
CA SER A 829 -3.06 45.50 2.86
C SER A 829 -3.56 46.55 3.85
N TYR A 830 -4.81 46.43 4.29
CA TYR A 830 -5.45 47.38 5.20
C TYR A 830 -6.15 46.66 6.35
N LEU A 831 -6.01 47.20 7.55
CA LEU A 831 -6.84 46.91 8.71
C LEU A 831 -7.64 48.16 9.09
N THR A 832 -8.73 47.99 9.82
CA THR A 832 -9.50 49.13 10.34
C THR A 832 -9.66 49.00 11.84
N LEU A 833 -9.17 50.00 12.56
CA LEU A 833 -9.40 50.21 13.98
C LEU A 833 -10.77 50.88 14.17
N THR A 834 -11.60 50.32 15.04
CA THR A 834 -12.90 50.90 15.43
C THR A 834 -12.88 51.18 16.93
N LEU A 835 -13.17 52.42 17.33
CA LEU A 835 -13.14 52.91 18.70
C LEU A 835 -14.49 53.49 19.10
N LYS A 836 -15.03 53.12 20.27
CA LYS A 836 -16.23 53.76 20.82
C LYS A 836 -15.85 55.10 21.46
N ILE A 837 -16.38 56.20 20.93
CA ILE A 837 -16.15 57.55 21.47
C ILE A 837 -17.20 57.91 22.52
N TYR A 838 -18.47 57.63 22.22
CA TYR A 838 -19.61 57.87 23.09
C TYR A 838 -20.76 56.95 22.69
N ASP A 839 -21.86 56.93 23.43
CA ASP A 839 -23.02 56.10 23.08
C ASP A 839 -23.59 56.49 21.71
N GLY A 840 -23.65 55.51 20.81
CA GLY A 840 -24.04 55.71 19.41
C GLY A 840 -23.01 56.43 18.53
N VAL A 841 -21.80 56.72 19.02
CA VAL A 841 -20.74 57.41 18.27
C VAL A 841 -19.46 56.57 18.22
N PHE A 842 -19.15 56.04 17.05
CA PHE A 842 -17.96 55.22 16.78
C PHE A 842 -17.03 55.89 15.78
N ALA A 843 -15.73 55.81 16.04
CA ALA A 843 -14.70 56.35 15.16
C ALA A 843 -13.93 55.21 14.48
N HIS A 844 -13.66 55.35 13.19
CA HIS A 844 -12.96 54.34 12.39
C HIS A 844 -11.66 54.90 11.80
N LYS A 845 -10.58 54.16 11.91
CA LYS A 845 -9.27 54.55 11.38
C LYS A 845 -8.61 53.40 10.63
N ASP A 846 -8.22 53.68 9.39
CA ASP A 846 -7.49 52.71 8.58
C ASP A 846 -6.01 52.64 9.01
N ILE A 847 -5.52 51.41 9.16
CA ILE A 847 -4.12 51.05 9.40
C ILE A 847 -3.59 50.44 8.09
N ILE A 848 -2.54 51.03 7.53
CA ILE A 848 -1.93 50.58 6.27
C ILE A 848 -0.80 49.62 6.60
N GLU A 849 -0.81 48.44 6.01
CA GLU A 849 0.22 47.42 6.22
C GLU A 849 1.27 47.47 5.09
N GLY A 850 2.53 47.65 5.47
CA GLY A 850 3.70 47.65 4.58
C GLY A 850 4.52 46.36 4.64
N GLY A 851 5.36 46.15 3.62
CA GLY A 851 6.33 45.04 3.58
C GLY A 851 5.74 43.65 3.30
N LYS A 852 4.62 43.57 2.57
CA LYS A 852 4.00 42.29 2.15
C LYS A 852 4.55 41.80 0.81
N ASP A 853 4.87 40.50 0.73
CA ASP A 853 5.29 39.85 -0.50
C ASP A 853 4.07 39.45 -1.35
N HIS A 854 4.08 39.79 -2.64
CA HIS A 854 2.96 39.53 -3.57
C HIS A 854 3.04 38.18 -4.30
N LYS A 855 3.91 37.26 -3.86
CA LYS A 855 4.16 36.00 -4.55
C LYS A 855 3.07 34.95 -4.31
N ASP A 856 2.49 34.90 -3.11
CA ASP A 856 1.50 33.89 -2.70
C ASP A 856 0.27 34.51 -2.00
N ILE A 857 -0.90 33.89 -2.10
CA ILE A 857 -2.15 34.37 -1.45
C ILE A 857 -2.04 34.29 0.08
N THR A 858 -1.32 33.31 0.62
CA THR A 858 -1.14 33.11 2.06
C THR A 858 -0.24 34.16 2.69
N SER A 859 0.78 34.66 1.99
CA SER A 859 1.65 35.72 2.48
C SER A 859 0.95 37.08 2.52
N LEU A 860 0.01 37.34 1.60
CA LEU A 860 -0.84 38.53 1.61
C LEU A 860 -1.81 38.60 2.80
N LEU A 861 -2.23 37.45 3.34
CA LEU A 861 -3.18 37.37 4.45
C LEU A 861 -2.53 37.47 5.83
N ARG A 862 -1.21 37.39 5.93
CA ARG A 862 -0.46 37.66 7.19
C ARG A 862 -0.39 39.16 7.48
N ILE A 863 -0.09 39.51 8.73
CA ILE A 863 0.15 40.90 9.12
C ILE A 863 1.42 41.43 8.42
N GLY A 864 1.39 42.68 7.96
CA GLY A 864 2.56 43.33 7.34
C GLY A 864 3.70 43.55 8.33
N LYS A 865 4.92 43.77 7.81
CA LYS A 865 6.13 44.03 8.63
C LYS A 865 6.11 45.40 9.31
N THR A 866 5.31 46.33 8.79
CA THR A 866 5.16 47.69 9.34
C THR A 866 3.70 48.11 9.23
N LEU A 867 3.19 48.78 10.26
CA LEU A 867 1.85 49.33 10.29
C LEU A 867 1.92 50.86 10.29
N LYS A 868 1.11 51.53 9.46
CA LYS A 868 1.15 52.99 9.33
C LYS A 868 -0.22 53.59 9.59
N ILE A 869 -0.28 54.59 10.48
CA ILE A 869 -1.47 55.38 10.80
C ILE A 869 -1.12 56.86 10.62
N GLY A 870 -1.60 57.47 9.53
CA GLY A 870 -1.21 58.86 9.21
C GLY A 870 0.26 58.95 8.83
N GLU A 871 1.05 59.72 9.58
CA GLU A 871 2.51 59.86 9.40
C GLU A 871 3.31 58.94 10.33
N ASP A 872 2.67 58.37 11.35
CA ASP A 872 3.32 57.51 12.35
C ASP A 872 3.42 56.06 11.84
N ILE A 873 4.56 55.41 12.12
CA ILE A 873 4.88 54.03 11.77
C ILE A 873 5.05 53.22 13.06
N PHE A 874 4.49 52.02 13.06
CA PHE A 874 4.47 51.06 14.16
C PHE A 874 4.94 49.69 13.66
N GLU A 875 5.53 48.88 14.54
CA GLU A 875 6.06 47.56 14.25
C GLU A 875 4.96 46.47 14.34
N ASP A 876 4.12 46.52 15.37
CA ASP A 876 3.04 45.56 15.60
C ASP A 876 1.75 46.23 16.14
N LEU A 877 0.73 45.41 16.42
CA LEU A 877 -0.56 45.91 16.90
C LEU A 877 -0.51 46.36 18.36
N ASP A 878 0.36 45.79 19.20
CA ASP A 878 0.50 46.17 20.60
C ASP A 878 1.10 47.60 20.69
N GLU A 879 2.10 47.91 19.86
CA GLU A 879 2.65 49.26 19.77
C GLU A 879 1.61 50.29 19.29
N VAL A 880 0.70 49.90 18.38
CA VAL A 880 -0.44 50.74 17.97
C VAL A 880 -1.38 51.00 19.15
N MET A 881 -1.64 50.00 19.99
CA MET A 881 -2.45 50.18 21.20
C MET A 881 -1.78 51.20 22.13
N ASP A 882 -0.51 50.99 22.46
CA ASP A 882 0.22 51.77 23.48
C ASP A 882 0.51 53.21 23.05
N ARG A 883 0.96 53.43 21.80
CA ARG A 883 1.42 54.75 21.34
C ARG A 883 0.32 55.60 20.70
N TYR A 884 -0.75 54.98 20.21
CA TYR A 884 -1.81 55.69 19.49
C TYR A 884 -3.15 55.64 20.21
N ILE A 885 -3.62 54.46 20.64
CA ILE A 885 -4.97 54.30 21.19
C ILE A 885 -5.04 54.73 22.66
N ASP A 886 -4.14 54.24 23.50
CA ASP A 886 -4.17 54.52 24.94
C ASP A 886 -4.08 56.01 25.27
N PRO A 887 -3.18 56.82 24.65
CA PRO A 887 -3.17 58.26 24.83
C PRO A 887 -4.46 58.94 24.36
N LEU A 888 -5.00 58.49 23.22
CA LEU A 888 -6.25 59.00 22.66
C LEU A 888 -7.45 58.72 23.59
N VAL A 889 -7.52 57.52 24.17
CA VAL A 889 -8.54 57.11 25.15
C VAL A 889 -8.37 57.87 26.46
N GLY A 890 -7.13 58.11 26.90
CA GLY A 890 -6.82 58.94 28.06
C GLY A 890 -7.38 60.36 27.90
N HIS A 891 -7.14 60.99 26.76
CA HIS A 891 -7.68 62.32 26.45
C HIS A 891 -9.21 62.31 26.27
N LEU A 892 -9.79 61.27 25.66
CA LEU A 892 -11.23 61.09 25.57
C LEU A 892 -11.88 61.09 26.96
N LYS A 893 -11.39 60.23 27.85
CA LYS A 893 -11.89 60.12 29.24
C LYS A 893 -11.70 61.42 30.00
N ALA A 894 -10.58 62.13 29.80
CA ALA A 894 -10.36 63.44 30.40
C ALA A 894 -11.41 64.48 29.96
N MET A 895 -11.84 64.47 28.69
CA MET A 895 -12.87 65.38 28.18
C MET A 895 -14.27 65.02 28.70
N LEU A 896 -14.62 63.73 28.70
CA LEU A 896 -15.91 63.26 29.21
C LEU A 896 -16.09 63.54 30.72
N ASN A 897 -14.99 63.50 31.48
CA ASN A 897 -15.00 63.79 32.93
C ASN A 897 -14.77 65.28 33.26
N TYR A 898 -14.63 66.15 32.26
CA TYR A 898 -14.38 67.57 32.52
C TYR A 898 -15.62 68.27 33.09
N ARG A 899 -15.45 69.13 34.10
CA ARG A 899 -16.54 69.80 34.85
C ARG A 899 -17.54 70.59 34.01
N LYS A 900 -17.17 71.01 32.80
CA LYS A 900 -18.04 71.76 31.86
C LYS A 900 -18.50 70.90 30.67
N PHE A 901 -18.28 69.58 30.72
CA PHE A 901 -18.88 68.65 29.78
C PHE A 901 -20.38 68.51 30.08
N ARG A 902 -21.21 68.53 29.04
CA ARG A 902 -22.67 68.40 29.12
C ARG A 902 -23.09 67.18 28.30
N LYS A 903 -23.87 66.29 28.92
CA LYS A 903 -24.47 65.14 28.24
C LYS A 903 -25.75 65.59 27.53
N GLY A 904 -25.98 65.07 26.34
CA GLY A 904 -27.18 65.38 25.55
C GLY A 904 -26.87 65.74 24.11
N THR A 905 -27.91 65.89 23.31
CA THR A 905 -27.79 66.37 21.93
C THR A 905 -27.33 67.83 21.88
N LYS A 906 -26.83 68.29 20.73
CA LYS A 906 -26.39 69.69 20.55
C LYS A 906 -27.47 70.71 20.99
N ALA A 907 -28.74 70.43 20.69
CA ALA A 907 -29.87 71.30 21.06
C ALA A 907 -30.12 71.31 22.58
N GLU A 908 -30.04 70.16 23.25
CA GLU A 908 -30.17 70.06 24.71
C GLU A 908 -29.04 70.82 25.42
N VAL A 909 -27.80 70.69 24.93
CA VAL A 909 -26.66 71.42 25.48
C VAL A 909 -26.85 72.94 25.30
N ASP A 910 -27.40 73.39 24.18
CA ASP A 910 -27.71 74.81 23.95
C ASP A 910 -28.77 75.34 24.91
N GLU A 911 -29.82 74.55 25.16
CA GLU A 911 -30.88 74.91 26.11
C GLU A 911 -30.35 75.01 27.54
N ILE A 912 -29.52 74.05 27.97
CA ILE A 912 -28.84 74.08 29.28
C ILE A 912 -27.99 75.35 29.41
N LEU A 913 -27.22 75.71 28.38
CA LEU A 913 -26.35 76.89 28.42
C LEU A 913 -27.15 78.19 28.35
N ARG A 914 -28.30 78.23 27.64
CA ARG A 914 -29.22 79.38 27.64
C ARG A 914 -29.83 79.61 29.02
N ASN A 915 -30.23 78.55 29.71
CA ASN A 915 -30.76 78.64 31.07
C ASN A 915 -29.68 79.16 32.05
N GLU A 916 -28.46 78.61 31.99
CA GLU A 916 -27.32 79.07 32.82
C GLU A 916 -26.94 80.55 32.50
N LYS A 917 -27.17 81.01 31.26
CA LYS A 917 -26.97 82.42 30.85
C LYS A 917 -28.06 83.35 31.35
N GLN A 918 -29.31 82.88 31.47
CA GLN A 918 -30.40 83.65 32.08
C GLN A 918 -30.15 83.85 33.58
N GLU A 919 -29.64 82.84 34.28
CA GLU A 919 -29.28 82.92 35.69
C GLU A 919 -28.05 83.84 35.94
N THR A 920 -27.12 83.91 34.98
CA THR A 920 -25.89 84.73 35.10
C THR A 920 -25.63 85.62 33.86
N PRO A 921 -26.40 86.70 33.66
CA PRO A 921 -26.37 87.49 32.41
C PRO A 921 -25.01 88.13 32.09
N ASN A 922 -24.25 88.53 33.11
CA ASN A 922 -22.97 89.23 32.97
C ASN A 922 -21.77 88.30 32.71
N ARG A 923 -21.95 86.97 32.74
CA ARG A 923 -20.88 85.99 32.51
C ARG A 923 -21.04 85.30 31.15
N ILE A 924 -19.93 84.95 30.51
CA ILE A 924 -19.94 84.09 29.33
C ILE A 924 -20.08 82.65 29.79
N VAL A 925 -21.14 81.98 29.35
CA VAL A 925 -21.40 80.58 29.65
C VAL A 925 -20.87 79.73 28.50
N TYR A 926 -20.17 78.65 28.82
CA TYR A 926 -19.65 77.70 27.84
C TYR A 926 -19.70 76.26 28.37
N GLY A 927 -19.76 75.31 27.44
CA GLY A 927 -19.74 73.88 27.73
C GLY A 927 -19.20 73.07 26.57
N PHE A 928 -18.75 71.85 26.87
CA PHE A 928 -18.34 70.87 25.88
C PHE A 928 -19.44 69.82 25.69
N GLY A 929 -19.73 69.45 24.46
CA GLY A 929 -20.64 68.36 24.10
C GLY A 929 -20.00 67.41 23.08
N ILE A 930 -20.63 66.26 22.86
CA ILE A 930 -20.18 65.30 21.86
C ILE A 930 -20.62 65.71 20.45
N SER A 931 -19.77 65.50 19.45
CA SER A 931 -20.14 65.68 18.05
C SER A 931 -20.63 64.36 17.45
N HIS A 932 -21.92 64.26 17.15
CA HIS A 932 -22.49 63.09 16.44
C HIS A 932 -22.19 63.14 14.93
N GLU A 933 -21.97 64.34 14.37
CA GLU A 933 -21.68 64.54 12.94
C GLU A 933 -20.24 64.17 12.57
N HIS A 934 -19.31 64.33 13.53
CA HIS A 934 -17.89 64.12 13.32
C HIS A 934 -17.28 63.29 14.46
N PRO A 935 -17.29 61.95 14.35
CA PRO A 935 -16.71 61.06 15.36
C PRO A 935 -15.24 61.36 15.65
N GLY A 936 -14.88 61.45 16.93
CA GLY A 936 -13.55 61.87 17.37
C GLY A 936 -13.37 63.39 17.51
N THR A 937 -14.47 64.15 17.56
CA THR A 937 -14.46 65.58 17.88
C THR A 937 -15.47 65.94 18.97
N PHE A 938 -15.22 67.04 19.65
CA PHE A 938 -16.11 67.65 20.64
C PHE A 938 -16.58 69.02 20.16
N ILE A 939 -17.79 69.40 20.56
CA ILE A 939 -18.37 70.71 20.27
C ILE A 939 -18.19 71.58 21.51
N LEU A 940 -17.47 72.69 21.38
CA LEU A 940 -17.42 73.76 22.37
C LEU A 940 -18.54 74.76 22.04
N THR A 941 -19.59 74.77 22.85
CA THR A 941 -20.68 75.74 22.73
C THR A 941 -20.46 76.86 23.74
N TYR A 942 -20.60 78.13 23.32
CA TYR A 942 -20.57 79.29 24.22
C TYR A 942 -21.56 80.39 23.83
N ILE A 943 -22.08 81.12 24.82
CA ILE A 943 -23.05 82.22 24.63
C ILE A 943 -22.44 83.51 25.18
N ARG A 944 -22.19 84.48 24.28
CA ARG A 944 -21.66 85.81 24.64
C ARG A 944 -22.78 86.78 25.02
N SER A 945 -23.67 87.07 24.08
CA SER A 945 -24.81 87.98 24.21
C SER A 945 -26.14 87.23 24.33
N SER A 946 -26.62 86.63 23.24
CA SER A 946 -27.90 85.91 23.19
C SER A 946 -27.88 84.63 22.34
N THR A 947 -27.01 84.55 21.33
CA THR A 947 -26.90 83.38 20.43
C THR A 947 -25.80 82.42 20.86
N PRO A 948 -26.07 81.09 20.88
CA PRO A 948 -25.03 80.08 21.06
C PRO A 948 -24.14 80.00 19.83
N HIS A 949 -22.84 79.96 20.07
CA HIS A 949 -21.79 79.77 19.08
C HIS A 949 -21.15 78.40 19.29
N HIS A 950 -20.82 77.70 18.22
CA HIS A 950 -20.25 76.36 18.27
C HIS A 950 -18.90 76.33 17.57
N GLU A 951 -17.89 75.76 18.23
CA GLU A 951 -16.59 75.49 17.64
C GLU A 951 -16.20 74.02 17.86
N ILE A 952 -15.40 73.47 16.97
CA ILE A 952 -15.02 72.05 17.00
C ILE A 952 -13.63 71.91 17.63
N VAL A 953 -13.50 70.95 18.55
CA VAL A 953 -12.25 70.52 19.15
C VAL A 953 -11.94 69.09 18.70
N GLY A 954 -10.83 68.92 17.99
CA GLY A 954 -10.38 67.60 17.54
C GLY A 954 -9.62 66.84 18.63
N LEU A 955 -9.91 65.55 18.79
CA LEU A 955 -9.20 64.67 19.73
C LEU A 955 -8.04 63.96 19.02
N TYR A 956 -6.81 64.08 19.52
CA TYR A 956 -5.61 63.42 18.99
C TYR A 956 -4.80 62.72 20.09
N PRO A 957 -3.91 61.76 19.74
CA PRO A 957 -3.05 61.12 20.73
C PRO A 957 -2.14 62.09 21.49
N LYS A 958 -1.81 63.24 20.88
CA LYS A 958 -1.01 64.33 21.47
C LYS A 958 -1.84 65.36 22.25
N GLY A 959 -3.15 65.18 22.38
CA GLY A 959 -4.07 66.10 23.08
C GLY A 959 -5.19 66.64 22.19
N PHE A 960 -5.61 67.88 22.44
CA PHE A 960 -6.76 68.52 21.80
C PHE A 960 -6.34 69.56 20.77
N LYS A 961 -6.90 69.50 19.56
CA LYS A 961 -6.67 70.49 18.50
C LYS A 961 -7.82 71.49 18.46
N PHE A 962 -7.51 72.77 18.65
CA PHE A 962 -8.48 73.86 18.62
C PHE A 962 -7.89 75.08 17.90
N ARG A 963 -8.63 75.66 16.94
CA ARG A 963 -8.19 76.79 16.09
C ARG A 963 -6.76 76.63 15.51
N LYS A 964 -6.47 75.45 14.95
CA LYS A 964 -5.16 75.05 14.36
C LYS A 964 -3.99 74.93 15.37
N ARG A 965 -4.22 75.07 16.68
CA ARG A 965 -3.20 74.82 17.72
C ARG A 965 -3.47 73.51 18.46
N MET A 966 -2.40 72.85 18.89
CA MET A 966 -2.45 71.63 19.70
C MET A 966 -2.30 71.99 21.19
N PHE A 967 -3.11 71.38 22.04
CA PHE A 967 -3.12 71.57 23.49
C PHE A 967 -3.03 70.22 24.19
N GLU A 968 -2.03 70.05 25.06
CA GLU A 968 -1.84 68.80 25.81
C GLU A 968 -3.02 68.50 26.76
N ASN A 969 -3.53 69.53 27.44
CA ASN A 969 -4.58 69.42 28.46
C ASN A 969 -5.72 70.41 28.23
N ILE A 970 -6.92 70.04 28.68
CA ILE A 970 -8.17 70.81 28.51
C ILE A 970 -8.07 72.19 29.17
N ASP A 971 -7.42 72.30 30.33
CA ASP A 971 -7.29 73.58 31.03
C ASP A 971 -6.49 74.62 30.23
N ARG A 972 -5.45 74.19 29.50
CA ARG A 972 -4.68 75.07 28.61
C ARG A 972 -5.49 75.50 27.40
N LEU A 973 -6.29 74.59 26.84
CA LEU A 973 -7.23 74.89 25.76
C LEU A 973 -8.25 75.93 26.21
N VAL A 974 -8.83 75.75 27.40
CA VAL A 974 -9.85 76.65 27.97
C VAL A 974 -9.23 78.01 28.31
N ALA A 975 -8.03 78.05 28.89
CA ALA A 975 -7.32 79.31 29.16
C ALA A 975 -7.02 80.08 27.87
N HIS A 976 -6.66 79.38 26.79
CA HIS A 976 -6.49 79.99 25.46
C HIS A 976 -7.81 80.49 24.90
N PHE A 977 -8.87 79.68 24.94
CA PHE A 977 -10.22 80.07 24.50
C PHE A 977 -10.72 81.34 25.23
N GLN A 978 -10.55 81.41 26.56
CA GLN A 978 -10.98 82.56 27.36
C GLN A 978 -10.22 83.85 27.01
N ARG A 979 -8.93 83.76 26.68
CA ARG A 979 -8.11 84.92 26.26
C ARG A 979 -8.42 85.40 24.83
N HIS A 980 -8.84 84.47 23.96
CA HIS A 980 -9.04 84.69 22.53
C HIS A 980 -10.53 84.66 22.11
N ILE A 981 -11.43 84.92 23.04
CA ILE A 981 -12.88 84.86 22.80
C ILE A 981 -13.39 86.01 21.93
N ASN A 982 -12.65 87.12 21.88
CA ASN A 982 -12.98 88.32 21.11
C ASN A 982 -12.32 88.36 19.73
N ASP A 983 -11.46 87.39 19.40
CA ASP A 983 -10.84 87.30 18.07
C ASP A 983 -11.96 87.07 17.02
N PRO A 984 -11.93 87.77 15.86
CA PRO A 984 -12.94 87.59 14.83
C PRO A 984 -12.98 86.14 14.35
N LEU A 985 -14.19 85.59 14.23
CA LEU A 985 -14.42 84.25 13.67
C LEU A 985 -13.89 84.23 12.24
N HIS A 986 -12.79 83.51 12.00
CA HIS A 986 -12.41 83.15 10.64
C HIS A 986 -13.58 82.37 10.03
N GLU A 987 -14.00 82.77 8.83
CA GLU A 987 -15.13 82.22 8.07
C GLU A 987 -15.38 80.72 8.32
N SER A 988 -16.65 80.37 8.49
CA SER A 988 -17.15 79.01 8.68
C SER A 988 -16.36 78.00 7.87
N LEU A 989 -15.60 77.17 8.58
CA LEU A 989 -14.77 76.11 8.02
C LEU A 989 -15.61 75.24 7.07
N SER A 990 -15.25 75.23 5.78
CA SER A 990 -15.85 74.31 4.80
C SER A 990 -15.65 72.85 5.26
N ILE A 991 -16.52 71.93 4.80
CA ILE A 991 -16.47 70.49 5.12
C ILE A 991 -15.05 69.89 4.91
N GLN A 992 -14.27 70.43 3.96
CA GLN A 992 -12.88 70.01 3.71
C GLN A 992 -11.88 70.46 4.80
N SER A 993 -12.12 71.59 5.46
CA SER A 993 -11.22 72.14 6.47
C SER A 993 -11.44 71.56 7.88
N VAL A 994 -12.67 71.12 8.20
CA VAL A 994 -12.95 70.28 9.39
C VAL A 994 -12.35 68.89 9.23
N ALA A 995 -12.33 68.35 8.01
CA ALA A 995 -11.70 67.05 7.71
C ALA A 995 -10.19 66.99 8.00
N ALA A 996 -9.49 68.14 8.03
CA ALA A 996 -8.07 68.24 8.42
C ALA A 996 -7.85 68.34 9.95
N MET A 997 -8.92 68.37 10.74
CA MET A 997 -8.89 68.50 12.21
C MET A 997 -9.29 67.24 12.97
N VAL A 998 -9.51 66.10 12.29
CA VAL A 998 -9.95 64.84 12.93
C VAL A 998 -9.00 63.69 12.57
N PRO A 999 -8.36 63.01 13.54
CA PRO A 999 -7.45 61.92 13.24
C PRO A 999 -8.16 60.62 12.87
N MET A 1000 -9.45 60.43 13.15
CA MET A 1000 -10.17 59.15 13.03
C MET A 1000 -11.23 59.12 11.90
N ARG A 1001 -10.87 59.57 10.68
CA ARG A 1001 -11.73 59.42 9.48
C ARG A 1001 -11.17 58.38 8.50
N SER A 1002 -12.03 57.49 7.99
CA SER A 1002 -11.79 56.70 6.76
C SER A 1002 -12.45 57.39 5.54
N PRO A 1003 -11.87 57.33 4.33
CA PRO A 1003 -12.53 57.81 3.10
C PRO A 1003 -13.76 56.94 2.79
N ALA A 1004 -14.93 57.54 2.54
CA ALA A 1004 -16.13 56.80 2.18
C ALA A 1004 -16.04 56.20 0.75
N PRO A 1005 -16.49 54.96 0.51
CA PRO A 1005 -16.83 54.48 -0.82
C PRO A 1005 -18.28 54.88 -1.13
N GLY A 1006 -18.48 55.86 -2.00
CA GLY A 1006 -19.79 56.21 -2.56
C GLY A 1006 -20.06 55.40 -3.82
N GLY A 1007 -21.28 54.85 -3.93
CA GLY A 1007 -21.76 54.15 -5.12
C GLY A 1007 -23.06 53.40 -4.88
N SER A 1008 -24.16 54.13 -4.77
CA SER A 1008 -25.54 53.62 -4.79
C SER A 1008 -25.83 52.99 -6.16
N SER A 1009 -26.12 51.68 -6.20
CA SER A 1009 -26.64 51.00 -7.39
C SER A 1009 -28.17 50.95 -7.33
N SER A 1010 -28.83 51.75 -8.16
CA SER A 1010 -30.19 51.47 -8.63
C SER A 1010 -30.11 50.47 -9.78
N GLY A 1011 -30.85 49.36 -9.67
CA GLY A 1011 -30.94 48.35 -10.73
C GLY A 1011 -31.74 48.82 -11.95
N GLY A 1012 -31.42 48.23 -13.11
CA GLY A 1012 -32.14 48.44 -14.37
C GLY A 1012 -31.61 47.47 -15.45
N TRP A 1013 -32.53 46.79 -16.11
CA TRP A 1013 -32.33 45.64 -16.99
C TRP A 1013 -31.88 46.00 -18.42
N GLY A 1014 -31.33 45.01 -19.12
CA GLY A 1014 -31.69 44.75 -20.53
C GLY A 1014 -30.66 45.05 -21.62
N GLY A 1015 -30.36 44.03 -22.42
CA GLY A 1015 -30.40 44.14 -23.89
C GLY A 1015 -29.10 44.48 -24.64
N SER A 1016 -28.50 43.43 -25.20
CA SER A 1016 -27.97 43.29 -26.58
C SER A 1016 -27.10 44.38 -27.23
N GLY A 1017 -25.92 43.92 -27.70
CA GLY A 1017 -25.45 44.20 -29.06
C GLY A 1017 -24.19 45.04 -29.18
N GLY A 1018 -23.21 44.54 -29.92
CA GLY A 1018 -22.14 45.35 -30.52
C GLY A 1018 -20.75 44.75 -30.37
N GLY A 1019 -20.36 43.93 -31.34
CA GLY A 1019 -18.98 43.51 -31.51
C GLY A 1019 -18.11 44.63 -32.11
N ASP A 1020 -16.89 44.67 -31.57
CA ASP A 1020 -15.59 44.92 -32.21
C ASP A 1020 -15.19 46.33 -32.66
N GLY A 1021 -13.97 46.73 -32.28
CA GLY A 1021 -13.36 48.01 -32.68
C GLY A 1021 -12.32 48.62 -31.74
N GLY A 1022 -11.21 47.92 -31.51
CA GLY A 1022 -9.80 48.35 -31.35
C GLY A 1022 -9.31 49.69 -30.75
N TRP A 1023 -7.97 49.73 -30.71
CA TRP A 1023 -7.06 50.89 -30.67
C TRP A 1023 -6.74 51.47 -29.29
N ARG A 1024 -5.56 51.10 -28.76
CA ARG A 1024 -4.31 51.88 -28.84
C ARG A 1024 -4.42 53.23 -28.13
N GLY A 1025 -3.76 53.33 -26.98
CA GLY A 1025 -3.40 54.63 -26.42
C GLY A 1025 -2.37 55.34 -27.29
N PRO A 1026 -2.43 56.68 -27.35
CA PRO A 1026 -1.27 57.52 -27.61
C PRO A 1026 -0.89 58.31 -26.35
N SER A 1027 0.41 58.36 -26.10
CA SER A 1027 1.09 59.34 -25.26
C SER A 1027 1.52 60.54 -26.10
N ASP A 1028 1.45 61.75 -25.55
CA ASP A 1028 2.27 62.91 -25.97
C ASP A 1028 3.24 63.23 -24.81
N ARG A 1029 4.57 63.12 -25.04
CA ARG A 1029 5.60 64.19 -25.22
C ARG A 1029 6.18 64.73 -23.89
N ASP A 1030 7.49 64.90 -23.67
CA ASP A 1030 8.61 65.19 -24.59
C ASP A 1030 10.01 64.69 -24.12
N HIS A 1031 10.81 64.32 -25.13
CA HIS A 1031 12.26 64.41 -25.43
C HIS A 1031 13.44 64.10 -24.49
N SER A 1032 14.27 63.13 -24.95
CA SER A 1032 15.68 63.22 -25.49
C SER A 1032 16.49 61.96 -25.12
N SER A 1033 17.44 61.33 -25.85
CA SER A 1033 18.02 61.37 -27.21
C SER A 1033 18.92 60.11 -27.39
N ARG A 1034 19.06 59.59 -28.64
CA ARG A 1034 20.14 58.71 -29.23
C ARG A 1034 20.49 57.35 -28.60
N GLY A 1035 20.75 56.24 -29.31
CA GLY A 1035 20.77 55.89 -30.74
C GLY A 1035 21.56 54.56 -30.95
N GLY A 1036 21.23 53.81 -32.04
CA GLY A 1036 21.95 52.68 -32.65
C GLY A 1036 22.11 51.35 -31.88
N ARG A 1037 22.34 50.16 -32.48
CA ARG A 1037 22.00 49.51 -33.78
C ARG A 1037 22.47 48.03 -33.70
N THR A 1038 21.65 47.07 -34.16
CA THR A 1038 21.96 45.78 -34.86
C THR A 1038 22.77 44.60 -34.25
N GLY A 1039 22.22 43.38 -34.40
CA GLY A 1039 22.89 42.14 -34.88
C GLY A 1039 23.11 41.02 -33.84
N ARG A 1040 22.37 39.88 -33.79
CA ARG A 1040 22.31 38.64 -34.63
C ARG A 1040 23.41 37.58 -34.33
N ASN A 1041 22.94 36.41 -33.86
CA ASN A 1041 23.36 35.01 -34.11
C ASN A 1041 24.76 34.43 -33.77
N ASP A 1042 24.67 33.18 -33.28
CA ASP A 1042 25.47 31.97 -33.56
C ASP A 1042 26.63 31.49 -32.66
N TYR A 1043 26.66 30.15 -32.60
CA TYR A 1043 27.41 29.21 -31.76
C TYR A 1043 28.93 29.11 -32.04
N ARG A 1044 29.73 28.82 -31.00
CA ARG A 1044 30.63 27.64 -30.83
C ARG A 1044 31.93 27.93 -30.03
N ASN A 1045 32.13 27.08 -29.00
CA ASN A 1045 33.34 26.30 -28.65
C ASN A 1045 34.67 26.98 -28.24
N GLY A 1046 35.27 26.47 -27.15
CA GLY A 1046 36.73 26.41 -27.00
C GLY A 1046 37.30 26.70 -25.60
N GLY A 1047 37.99 25.70 -25.03
CA GLY A 1047 39.22 25.92 -24.26
C GLY A 1047 39.17 25.64 -22.74
N HIS A 1048 39.77 24.53 -22.32
CA HIS A 1048 40.46 24.45 -21.02
C HIS A 1048 41.90 24.96 -21.20
N PRO A 1049 42.54 25.46 -20.14
CA PRO A 1049 43.63 24.63 -19.60
C PRO A 1049 43.85 24.72 -18.06
N SER A 1050 44.32 23.58 -17.54
CA SER A 1050 45.36 23.38 -16.51
C SER A 1050 45.32 24.09 -15.14
N GLY A 1051 45.45 23.30 -14.06
CA GLY A 1051 45.95 23.78 -12.77
C GLY A 1051 45.75 22.88 -11.54
N THR A 1052 46.22 21.62 -11.57
CA THR A 1052 46.62 20.85 -10.35
C THR A 1052 48.12 21.15 -10.07
N PRO A 1053 48.76 20.89 -8.89
CA PRO A 1053 48.54 19.74 -7.97
C PRO A 1053 48.76 19.94 -6.43
N ARG A 1054 48.11 19.07 -5.63
CA ARG A 1054 48.60 18.18 -4.52
C ARG A 1054 49.99 18.43 -3.84
N PRO A 1055 50.39 17.73 -2.74
CA PRO A 1055 49.72 17.21 -1.52
C PRO A 1055 50.62 17.41 -0.22
N PRO A 1056 50.98 16.41 0.61
CA PRO A 1056 50.37 15.90 1.87
C PRO A 1056 51.38 15.93 3.06
N TYR A 1057 51.11 15.22 4.17
CA TYR A 1057 52.02 14.28 4.89
C TYR A 1057 51.23 13.80 6.14
N GLU A 1058 50.82 12.51 6.22
CA GLU A 1058 51.58 11.37 6.79
C GLU A 1058 51.99 11.62 8.26
N GLY A 1059 51.76 10.76 9.24
CA GLY A 1059 51.66 9.31 9.42
C GLY A 1059 51.84 9.12 10.95
N GLY A 1060 51.47 8.07 11.65
CA GLY A 1060 51.42 6.64 11.40
C GLY A 1060 51.79 5.98 12.74
N HIS A 1061 51.19 4.81 13.03
CA HIS A 1061 51.57 3.84 14.07
C HIS A 1061 51.49 4.32 15.55
N GLY A 1062 51.01 3.54 16.52
CA GLY A 1062 50.63 2.15 16.60
C GLY A 1062 50.74 1.69 18.06
N ARG A 1063 50.03 0.59 18.36
CA ARG A 1063 50.26 -0.37 19.46
C ARG A 1063 49.81 -0.01 20.90
N GLY A 1064 49.07 -0.98 21.44
CA GLY A 1064 49.20 -1.45 22.83
C GLY A 1064 47.85 -1.52 23.53
N ARG A 1065 47.15 -2.67 23.53
CA ARG A 1065 47.26 -3.72 24.58
C ARG A 1065 46.72 -3.20 25.93
N GLU A 1066 45.70 -3.79 26.54
CA GLU A 1066 45.69 -5.16 27.08
C GLU A 1066 44.24 -5.56 27.49
N ARG A 1067 43.78 -6.75 27.06
CA ARG A 1067 43.62 -8.03 27.83
C ARG A 1067 42.32 -8.10 28.66
N ALA A 1068 41.38 -9.00 28.35
CA ALA A 1068 41.36 -10.45 28.64
C ALA A 1068 40.90 -10.72 30.10
N SER A 1069 40.20 -11.79 30.50
CA SER A 1069 40.13 -13.17 29.99
C SER A 1069 38.96 -13.91 30.68
N TYR A 1070 38.42 -14.93 30.00
CA TYR A 1070 38.12 -16.30 30.47
C TYR A 1070 37.97 -16.64 31.97
N SER A 1071 36.91 -17.38 32.31
CA SER A 1071 36.90 -18.85 32.60
C SER A 1071 35.51 -19.23 33.17
N GLY A 1072 34.87 -20.32 32.72
CA GLY A 1072 34.91 -21.67 33.35
C GLY A 1072 34.04 -21.72 34.63
N SER A 1073 33.31 -22.77 35.02
CA SER A 1073 32.93 -24.10 34.53
C SER A 1073 32.08 -24.71 35.67
N ARG A 1074 31.29 -25.75 35.35
CA ARG A 1074 30.80 -26.83 36.26
C ARG A 1074 29.68 -26.47 37.26
N ASP A 1075 28.77 -27.36 37.68
CA ASP A 1075 28.34 -28.73 37.33
C ASP A 1075 27.14 -29.06 38.26
N SER A 1076 26.42 -30.15 37.97
CA SER A 1076 25.39 -30.85 38.78
C SER A 1076 23.98 -30.24 38.82
N GLY A 1077 22.88 -30.97 38.61
CA GLY A 1077 22.68 -32.39 38.35
C GLY A 1077 21.40 -32.91 39.04
N ARG A 1078 20.61 -33.71 38.32
CA ARG A 1078 19.52 -34.62 38.78
C ARG A 1078 18.24 -33.93 39.32
N SER A 1079 17.04 -34.48 39.25
CA SER A 1079 16.35 -35.65 38.68
C SER A 1079 14.86 -35.35 39.00
N GLU A 1080 13.82 -35.74 38.25
CA GLU A 1080 13.22 -37.08 38.24
C GLU A 1080 11.85 -36.96 37.51
N ARG A 1081 11.50 -38.02 36.78
CA ARG A 1081 10.18 -38.40 36.24
C ARG A 1081 9.17 -38.65 37.39
N PRO A 1082 7.82 -38.74 37.20
CA PRO A 1082 7.18 -39.77 36.34
C PRO A 1082 5.80 -39.51 35.69
N ASN A 1083 5.49 -40.36 34.68
CA ASN A 1083 4.24 -41.11 34.33
C ASN A 1083 2.86 -40.52 34.70
N SER A 1084 1.75 -40.69 33.97
CA SER A 1084 1.16 -41.80 33.16
C SER A 1084 -0.18 -41.28 32.59
N SER A 1085 -0.53 -41.48 31.31
CA SER A 1085 -1.26 -42.63 30.71
C SER A 1085 -2.80 -42.57 30.78
N TYR A 1086 -3.39 -43.09 29.68
CA TYR A 1086 -4.78 -43.51 29.40
C TYR A 1086 -5.75 -42.44 28.88
N GLY A 1087 -6.44 -42.60 27.74
CA GLY A 1087 -6.56 -43.72 26.79
C GLY A 1087 -8.02 -44.11 26.53
N GLY A 1088 -8.37 -44.35 25.26
CA GLY A 1088 -9.58 -45.07 24.78
C GLY A 1088 -10.75 -44.15 24.46
N GLY A 1089 -11.31 -44.12 23.24
CA GLY A 1089 -11.77 -45.23 22.38
C GLY A 1089 -13.31 -45.32 22.54
N SER A 1090 -14.17 -45.49 21.54
CA SER A 1090 -14.09 -46.32 20.33
C SER A 1090 -15.44 -46.28 19.58
N ARG A 1091 -15.38 -46.34 18.23
CA ARG A 1091 -16.14 -47.27 17.31
C ARG A 1091 -17.69 -47.16 17.23
N TRP A 1092 -18.41 -47.44 16.13
CA TRP A 1092 -18.15 -48.00 14.78
C TRP A 1092 -19.45 -47.93 13.91
N SER A 1093 -19.27 -47.92 12.57
CA SER A 1093 -20.01 -48.64 11.50
C SER A 1093 -21.56 -48.52 11.35
N SER A 1094 -22.22 -48.66 10.18
CA SER A 1094 -21.89 -48.98 8.78
C SER A 1094 -23.15 -48.85 7.89
N ASP A 1095 -22.92 -48.70 6.58
CA ASP A 1095 -23.67 -49.25 5.41
C ASP A 1095 -24.98 -48.68 4.81
N ASN A 1096 -24.84 -48.32 3.51
CA ASN A 1096 -25.66 -48.61 2.31
C ASN A 1096 -27.08 -48.04 2.10
N LYS A 1097 -27.29 -47.21 1.04
CA LYS A 1097 -27.69 -47.58 -0.35
C LYS A 1097 -28.36 -46.42 -1.13
N GLU A 1098 -27.99 -46.32 -2.42
CA GLU A 1098 -28.67 -45.81 -3.64
C GLU A 1098 -29.75 -44.71 -3.62
N GLY A 1099 -29.61 -43.71 -4.52
CA GLY A 1099 -30.74 -42.87 -4.97
C GLY A 1099 -30.36 -41.57 -5.70
N ASN A 1100 -30.74 -41.47 -6.97
CA ASN A 1100 -30.45 -40.43 -7.97
C ASN A 1100 -31.21 -39.09 -7.76
N ASN A 1101 -30.54 -37.92 -7.90
CA ASN A 1101 -31.00 -36.71 -8.65
C ASN A 1101 -30.33 -35.38 -8.20
N ASN A 1102 -29.79 -34.67 -9.20
CA ASN A 1102 -29.65 -33.24 -9.43
C ASN A 1102 -29.60 -32.18 -8.30
N ASN A 1103 -28.66 -31.25 -8.54
CA ASN A 1103 -28.61 -29.82 -8.20
C ASN A 1103 -28.13 -29.39 -6.79
N ASN A 1104 -26.96 -28.76 -6.86
CA ASN A 1104 -26.59 -27.51 -6.20
C ASN A 1104 -25.90 -27.53 -4.83
N ILE A 1105 -24.95 -26.60 -4.72
CA ILE A 1105 -24.24 -26.08 -3.53
C ILE A 1105 -22.93 -26.81 -3.21
N ILE A 1106 -21.87 -26.34 -3.88
CA ILE A 1106 -20.48 -26.49 -3.45
C ILE A 1106 -20.32 -25.67 -2.16
N SER A 1107 -20.18 -26.36 -1.03
CA SER A 1107 -19.81 -25.76 0.25
C SER A 1107 -18.29 -25.66 0.38
N ASN A 1108 -17.85 -24.51 0.89
CA ASN A 1108 -16.47 -24.10 1.15
C ASN A 1108 -15.75 -25.05 2.13
N SER A 1109 -14.73 -25.77 1.66
CA SER A 1109 -13.58 -26.25 2.47
C SER A 1109 -12.52 -26.97 1.60
N LYS A 1110 -11.85 -26.30 0.65
CA LYS A 1110 -10.81 -26.95 -0.17
C LYS A 1110 -9.72 -25.98 -0.67
N TRP A 1111 -9.00 -25.29 0.20
CA TRP A 1111 -7.83 -24.50 -0.20
C TRP A 1111 -6.67 -24.56 0.81
N GLU A 1112 -6.52 -25.67 1.55
CA GLU A 1112 -5.32 -25.91 2.37
C GLU A 1112 -4.19 -26.61 1.59
N THR A 1113 -4.41 -26.96 0.33
CA THR A 1113 -3.41 -27.60 -0.55
C THR A 1113 -3.66 -27.18 -2.00
N PHE A 1114 -2.61 -26.84 -2.76
CA PHE A 1114 -2.75 -26.51 -4.18
C PHE A 1114 -3.34 -27.71 -4.96
N PRO A 1115 -4.22 -27.48 -5.96
CA PRO A 1115 -4.85 -28.57 -6.70
C PRO A 1115 -3.77 -29.39 -7.42
N GLY A 1116 -3.61 -30.65 -6.99
CA GLY A 1116 -2.59 -31.58 -7.50
C GLY A 1116 -1.56 -32.05 -6.47
N ALA A 1117 -1.48 -31.43 -5.29
CA ALA A 1117 -0.51 -31.74 -4.24
C ALA A 1117 -0.79 -33.03 -3.43
N LYS A 1118 -1.57 -33.98 -3.96
CA LYS A 1118 -1.60 -35.34 -3.41
C LYS A 1118 -0.40 -36.11 -3.96
N VAL A 1119 0.75 -35.91 -3.33
CA VAL A 1119 1.91 -36.77 -3.57
C VAL A 1119 1.58 -38.15 -3.01
N HIS A 1120 1.24 -39.12 -3.86
CA HIS A 1120 0.88 -40.50 -3.49
C HIS A 1120 2.06 -41.35 -2.97
N ASN A 1121 3.20 -40.73 -2.65
CA ASN A 1121 4.43 -41.39 -2.23
C ASN A 1121 4.92 -40.95 -0.84
N ALA A 1122 4.00 -40.75 0.11
CA ALA A 1122 4.40 -40.71 1.51
C ALA A 1122 4.79 -42.14 1.96
N PRO A 1123 5.98 -42.35 2.55
CA PRO A 1123 6.26 -43.61 3.24
C PRO A 1123 5.21 -43.77 4.34
N GLY A 1124 4.64 -44.98 4.45
CA GLY A 1124 3.62 -45.29 5.44
C GLY A 1124 4.05 -44.84 6.84
N GLU A 1125 3.11 -44.25 7.59
CA GLU A 1125 3.32 -43.84 8.98
C GLU A 1125 3.65 -45.05 9.86
N GLU A 1126 4.93 -45.38 9.98
CA GLU A 1126 5.46 -46.06 11.16
C GLU A 1126 6.79 -45.43 11.60
N ALA A 1127 6.76 -44.91 12.83
CA ALA A 1127 7.86 -44.41 13.67
C ALA A 1127 8.49 -43.03 13.35
N PHE A 1128 7.99 -41.97 13.99
CA PHE A 1128 8.62 -41.23 15.12
C PHE A 1128 7.94 -39.86 15.34
N PRO A 1129 7.82 -39.38 16.60
CA PRO A 1129 7.23 -38.09 16.92
C PRO A 1129 8.31 -36.99 16.87
N GLY A 1130 7.98 -35.83 16.30
CA GLY A 1130 8.88 -34.67 16.33
C GLY A 1130 8.35 -33.51 15.51
N GLY A 1131 7.85 -32.48 16.19
CA GLY A 1131 7.44 -31.22 15.59
C GLY A 1131 8.60 -30.50 14.90
N TRP A 1132 8.29 -29.83 13.81
CA TRP A 1132 9.21 -28.96 13.09
C TRP A 1132 9.33 -27.65 13.87
N GLY A 1133 10.39 -27.55 14.69
CA GLY A 1133 10.86 -26.31 15.28
C GLY A 1133 11.79 -25.58 14.30
N SER A 1134 11.61 -24.26 14.24
CA SER A 1134 12.39 -23.28 13.48
C SER A 1134 13.89 -23.44 13.74
N GLY A 1135 14.67 -23.68 12.67
CA GLY A 1135 16.12 -23.89 12.73
C GLY A 1135 16.89 -22.72 12.12
N ASP A 1136 17.47 -21.93 13.02
CA ASP A 1136 18.27 -20.73 12.79
C ASP A 1136 19.53 -20.97 11.93
N TRP A 1137 19.88 -19.99 11.10
CA TRP A 1137 21.08 -19.99 10.27
C TRP A 1137 22.31 -19.65 11.12
N SER A 1138 23.35 -20.50 11.10
CA SER A 1138 24.69 -20.08 11.52
C SER A 1138 25.80 -20.82 10.77
N ALA A 1139 26.81 -20.03 10.40
CA ALA A 1139 27.93 -20.34 9.55
C ALA A 1139 28.95 -21.31 10.18
N GLY A 1140 29.52 -22.20 9.36
CA GLY A 1140 30.66 -23.03 9.72
C GLY A 1140 31.84 -22.72 8.80
N GLY A 1141 32.89 -22.14 9.37
CA GLY A 1141 34.19 -21.92 8.73
C GLY A 1141 35.15 -23.09 8.91
N ALA A 1142 35.78 -23.44 7.80
CA ALA A 1142 37.10 -24.04 7.56
C ALA A 1142 37.87 -24.84 8.64
N ALA A 1143 38.17 -26.08 8.19
CA ALA A 1143 39.32 -26.95 8.42
C ALA A 1143 40.66 -26.35 8.91
N SER A 1144 41.45 -27.16 9.65
CA SER A 1144 42.75 -27.72 9.21
C SER A 1144 43.56 -28.40 10.34
N GLY A 1145 44.39 -29.38 9.94
CA GLY A 1145 45.50 -30.00 10.70
C GLY A 1145 45.13 -31.32 11.38
N GLY A 1146 45.55 -32.50 10.91
CA GLY A 1146 46.96 -32.99 10.85
C GLY A 1146 47.28 -33.63 12.22
N ASP A 1147 47.81 -34.84 12.39
CA ASP A 1147 48.60 -35.69 11.51
C ASP A 1147 48.83 -37.06 12.21
N THR A 1148 49.30 -38.04 11.44
CA THR A 1148 50.13 -39.21 11.84
C THR A 1148 49.57 -40.47 12.55
N ALA A 1149 49.61 -41.56 11.78
CA ALA A 1149 50.31 -42.84 12.03
C ALA A 1149 49.77 -43.83 13.10
N ASN A 1150 49.45 -45.07 12.73
CA ASN A 1150 50.42 -46.13 12.39
C ASN A 1150 49.77 -47.55 12.41
N SER A 1151 50.15 -48.35 11.40
CA SER A 1151 50.44 -49.79 11.44
C SER A 1151 49.45 -50.82 12.03
N SER A 1152 48.92 -51.64 11.10
CA SER A 1152 49.27 -53.07 10.90
C SER A 1152 48.42 -54.19 11.51
N ARG A 1153 48.19 -55.19 10.63
CA ARG A 1153 47.85 -56.63 10.83
C ARG A 1153 46.44 -56.90 11.37
N GLY A 1154 45.56 -57.68 10.74
CA GLY A 1154 45.71 -58.70 9.72
C GLY A 1154 45.17 -60.02 10.25
N SER A 1155 44.02 -60.49 9.78
CA SER A 1155 43.69 -61.91 9.69
C SER A 1155 42.39 -62.15 8.90
N VAL A 1156 42.55 -63.06 7.95
CA VAL A 1156 41.59 -63.64 7.00
C VAL A 1156 40.62 -64.61 7.69
N SER A 1157 39.33 -64.55 7.32
CA SER A 1157 38.45 -65.69 6.90
C SER A 1157 36.98 -65.27 7.09
N LYS A 1158 36.20 -65.09 6.01
CA LYS A 1158 35.19 -66.05 5.48
C LYS A 1158 34.16 -66.45 6.55
N SER A 1159 32.85 -66.33 6.38
CA SER A 1159 32.02 -66.42 5.16
C SER A 1159 30.57 -66.04 5.50
N SER A 1160 29.83 -65.58 4.47
CA SER A 1160 28.42 -65.90 4.14
C SER A 1160 27.38 -65.85 5.29
N SER A 1161 26.24 -65.20 5.19
CA SER A 1161 25.35 -64.96 4.05
C SER A 1161 24.05 -64.39 4.63
N LYS A 1162 23.33 -63.61 3.83
CA LYS A 1162 21.85 -63.57 3.69
C LYS A 1162 21.04 -63.43 5.00
N GLY A 1163 20.15 -62.46 5.15
CA GLY A 1163 19.59 -61.53 4.20
C GLY A 1163 18.59 -60.63 4.94
N TRP A 1164 18.31 -59.52 4.26
CA TRP A 1164 17.21 -58.57 4.44
C TRP A 1164 17.17 -57.84 5.78
#